data_AF-A0A6A3KMI3-F1
#
_entry.id   AF-A0A6A3KMI3-F1
#
_cell.length_a   1.000
_cell.length_b   1.000
_cell.length_c   1.000
_cell.angle_alpha   90.00
_cell.angle_beta   90.00
_cell.angle_gamma   90.00
#
_symmetry.space_group_name_H-M   'P 1'
#
loop_
_entity.id
_entity.type
_entity.pdbx_description
1 polymer ?
#
loop_
_entity_poly.entity_id
_entity_poly.type
_entity_poly.pdbx_seq_one_letter_code
_entity_poly.pdbx_strand_id
1 'polypeptide(L)'
;MIAGLPIQVNTYNKIIIKQLCLIIASELRANAEVGKVLSFILYRDQVPSNRRPCIPTGTESYAIYTDVLESCIQLRDPSIYKHMLSIGVDRYVVWMLFQVFISDTLPLVLRVRFLDLVLVRGCVALVSAMLAYLAWRKEALLQTRTSTEFVACIKQPHADWLTNDKLEAFWTKCVSMHTQAFLDLYMENTTRMRLKAVTIARQRDIYEPLVNQHQRDIFHHSHYSWIGFDVDHTLVEYRLPYLLRTSFTQATKELQKNFAGLRTVPLAEWLPSIAQRGIVVDTTRGNFLHLGEDGSIQRAYHGSHEISYYSVSVLYGNTVTKDDNLCGLLGGSSKLIHLHTAADIIYAPLYAWIVDAFDSGVIAMEELGASLYLVPDIVDQPQGNPNDPFLANKVVYVSLSGFALKAARSFYAGAFWETITTSPDLLIQPNADIITLLELLKTNLGKQLFILTNGSWTHCNTVMQFAVGRNWMNYFDLVVTEANKEVFFDQFNDAFFSELNVEGVANGESVGGRAPKKVVKTLHRRKIYAHGNVKTLMTFFSENARRPTSTHLTVEKDQRICYFGDHLMQDILLPARFTTMWDLVAIVKEIQNIGQPAEAEEASPCWLTRWIYRGAETASPNLRSSFFFLGPSGSASYFGKKVCAAATLCLPSVGKLAHCDSVLKVGTILQGGRYVPNSELGAIPKRVIAKVRSIDPNSSRAGF
;
A
#
# COMPACT_ATOMS: atom_id res chain seq x y z
N MET A 1 28.39 -17.49 9.15
CA MET A 1 28.06 -17.58 7.71
C MET A 1 27.10 -16.50 7.25
N ILE A 2 25.96 -16.24 7.91
CA ILE A 2 24.98 -15.21 7.43
C ILE A 2 25.45 -13.77 7.69
N ALA A 3 26.23 -13.53 8.74
CA ALA A 3 26.66 -12.19 9.19
C ALA A 3 27.62 -11.43 8.26
N GLY A 4 27.99 -11.99 7.10
CA GLY A 4 28.90 -11.38 6.12
C GLY A 4 28.38 -11.39 4.68
N LEU A 5 27.09 -11.70 4.47
CA LEU A 5 26.46 -11.61 3.16
C LEU A 5 26.05 -10.15 2.88
N PRO A 6 26.30 -9.60 1.68
CA PRO A 6 26.02 -8.19 1.35
C PRO A 6 24.51 -7.88 1.17
N ILE A 7 23.62 -8.73 1.71
CA ILE A 7 22.20 -8.79 1.34
C ILE A 7 21.34 -8.87 2.60
N GLN A 8 20.32 -8.02 2.68
CA GLN A 8 19.36 -8.03 3.78
C GLN A 8 18.47 -9.27 3.72
N VAL A 9 18.53 -10.11 4.76
CA VAL A 9 17.74 -11.34 4.89
C VAL A 9 16.57 -11.07 5.83
N ASN A 10 15.34 -10.99 5.32
CA ASN A 10 14.13 -10.96 6.16
C ASN A 10 14.02 -12.27 6.99
N THR A 11 13.40 -12.21 8.16
CA THR A 11 13.24 -13.28 9.15
C THR A 11 12.74 -14.60 8.56
N TYR A 12 11.81 -14.57 7.60
CA TYR A 12 11.29 -15.76 6.91
C TYR A 12 12.31 -16.42 5.98
N ASN A 13 13.09 -15.60 5.27
CA ASN A 13 14.14 -16.07 4.36
C ASN A 13 15.32 -16.68 5.12
N LYS A 14 15.51 -16.32 6.40
CA LYS A 14 16.57 -16.86 7.24
C LYS A 14 16.47 -18.39 7.40
N ILE A 15 15.26 -18.94 7.53
CA ILE A 15 15.06 -20.40 7.66
C ILE A 15 15.36 -21.09 6.32
N ILE A 16 14.85 -20.53 5.22
CA ILE A 16 15.04 -21.08 3.87
C ILE A 16 16.52 -21.05 3.51
N ILE A 17 17.17 -19.90 3.68
CA ILE A 17 18.61 -19.74 3.45
C ILE A 17 19.42 -20.70 4.32
N LYS A 18 19.06 -20.87 5.60
CA LYS A 18 19.72 -21.86 6.47
C LYS A 18 19.60 -23.28 5.90
N GLN A 19 18.42 -23.70 5.44
CA GLN A 19 18.21 -25.02 4.87
C GLN A 19 18.94 -25.19 3.53
N LEU A 20 18.90 -24.18 2.66
CA LEU A 20 19.67 -24.16 1.41
C LEU A 20 21.17 -24.28 1.67
N CYS A 21 21.70 -23.56 2.67
CA CYS A 21 23.11 -23.71 3.08
C CYS A 21 23.44 -25.15 3.49
N LEU A 22 22.57 -25.82 4.24
CA LEU A 22 22.79 -27.20 4.69
C LEU A 22 22.79 -28.17 3.51
N ILE A 23 21.88 -28.01 2.54
CA ILE A 23 21.82 -28.83 1.33
C ILE A 23 23.04 -28.57 0.42
N ILE A 24 23.45 -27.31 0.23
CA ILE A 24 24.62 -26.98 -0.58
C ILE A 24 25.90 -27.50 0.08
N ALA A 25 26.00 -27.40 1.41
CA ALA A 25 27.15 -27.88 2.16
C ALA A 25 27.32 -29.41 2.10
N SER A 26 26.23 -30.18 1.91
CA SER A 26 26.37 -31.63 1.76
C SER A 26 26.99 -32.06 0.43
N GLU A 27 26.90 -31.22 -0.61
CA GLU A 27 27.43 -31.50 -1.94
C GLU A 27 28.85 -30.92 -2.18
N LEU A 28 29.30 -29.97 -1.33
CA LEU A 28 30.58 -29.29 -1.51
C LEU A 28 31.67 -29.83 -0.56
N ARG A 29 32.89 -29.98 -1.10
CA ARG A 29 34.05 -30.49 -0.34
C ARG A 29 34.61 -29.49 0.69
N ALA A 30 34.35 -28.19 0.53
CA ALA A 30 34.88 -27.13 1.38
C ALA A 30 33.82 -26.09 1.75
N ASN A 31 33.72 -25.76 3.04
CA ASN A 31 32.74 -24.80 3.57
C ASN A 31 32.89 -23.37 3.01
N ALA A 32 34.09 -22.99 2.56
CA ALA A 32 34.34 -21.68 1.96
C ALA A 32 33.64 -21.48 0.60
N GLU A 33 33.41 -22.55 -0.15
CA GLU A 33 32.73 -22.51 -1.46
C GLU A 33 31.21 -22.35 -1.32
N VAL A 34 30.62 -22.83 -0.21
CA VAL A 34 29.19 -22.67 0.12
C VAL A 34 28.81 -21.19 0.15
N GLY A 35 29.66 -20.36 0.76
CA GLY A 35 29.44 -18.91 0.84
C GLY A 35 29.40 -18.25 -0.53
N LYS A 36 30.23 -18.70 -1.49
CA LYS A 36 30.26 -18.15 -2.85
C LYS A 36 29.00 -18.52 -3.64
N VAL A 37 28.60 -19.79 -3.61
CA VAL A 37 27.39 -20.27 -4.29
C VAL A 37 26.15 -19.58 -3.74
N LEU A 38 26.04 -19.47 -2.41
CA LEU A 38 24.92 -18.77 -1.78
C LEU A 38 24.90 -17.28 -2.15
N SER A 39 26.06 -16.62 -2.17
CA SER A 39 26.15 -15.21 -2.58
C SER A 39 25.72 -15.01 -4.03
N PHE A 40 26.08 -15.95 -4.93
CA PHE A 40 25.65 -15.93 -6.32
C PHE A 40 24.12 -16.11 -6.46
N ILE A 41 23.52 -17.07 -5.75
CA ILE A 41 22.07 -17.28 -5.76
C ILE A 41 21.35 -16.02 -5.26
N LEU A 42 21.80 -15.46 -4.14
CA LEU A 42 21.19 -14.26 -3.57
C LEU A 42 21.34 -13.05 -4.51
N TYR A 43 22.50 -12.88 -5.17
CA TYR A 43 22.71 -11.84 -6.16
C TYR A 43 21.77 -12.00 -7.37
N ARG A 44 21.65 -13.22 -7.90
CA ARG A 44 20.72 -13.55 -9.00
C ARG A 44 19.27 -13.21 -8.61
N ASP A 45 18.86 -13.53 -7.39
CA ASP A 45 17.51 -13.28 -6.88
C ASP A 45 17.20 -11.80 -6.62
N GLN A 46 18.19 -10.92 -6.71
CA GLN A 46 18.03 -9.46 -6.63
C GLN A 46 17.91 -8.76 -7.99
N VAL A 47 18.15 -9.47 -9.10
CA VAL A 47 18.09 -8.87 -10.43
C VAL A 47 16.63 -8.57 -10.81
N PRO A 48 16.24 -7.32 -11.13
CA PRO A 48 14.88 -6.91 -11.51
C PRO A 48 14.31 -7.50 -12.82
N SER A 49 15.03 -8.45 -13.42
CA SER A 49 14.57 -9.20 -14.58
C SER A 49 14.51 -10.70 -14.30
N ASN A 50 14.84 -11.12 -13.07
CA ASN A 50 14.85 -12.52 -12.69
C ASN A 50 13.42 -13.02 -12.49
N ARG A 51 12.89 -13.65 -13.54
CA ARG A 51 11.58 -14.30 -13.52
C ARG A 51 11.59 -15.67 -12.82
N ARG A 52 12.67 -16.08 -12.17
CA ARG A 52 12.78 -17.39 -11.51
C ARG A 52 13.65 -17.27 -10.27
N PRO A 53 13.19 -16.53 -9.24
CA PRO A 53 13.92 -16.41 -8.00
C PRO A 53 13.97 -17.77 -7.30
N CYS A 54 15.11 -18.11 -6.70
CA CYS A 54 15.34 -19.39 -6.03
C CYS A 54 14.82 -19.36 -4.59
N ILE A 55 14.88 -18.19 -3.97
CA ILE A 55 14.35 -17.89 -2.66
C ILE A 55 13.05 -17.10 -2.87
N PRO A 56 12.03 -17.24 -2.02
CA PRO A 56 10.88 -16.34 -2.01
C PRO A 56 11.33 -14.96 -1.46
N THR A 57 12.22 -14.28 -2.20
CA THR A 57 12.57 -12.89 -1.96
C THR A 57 11.40 -12.02 -2.42
N GLY A 58 11.20 -10.91 -1.72
CA GLY A 58 10.05 -10.04 -1.95
C GLY A 58 10.04 -9.36 -3.33
N THR A 59 11.10 -9.46 -4.13
CA THR A 59 11.20 -8.73 -5.39
C THR A 59 10.87 -9.64 -6.57
N GLU A 60 9.76 -9.29 -7.22
CA GLU A 60 9.32 -9.62 -8.57
C GLU A 60 8.77 -11.03 -8.90
N SER A 61 7.58 -10.99 -9.51
CA SER A 61 6.71 -11.96 -10.18
C SER A 61 6.39 -13.28 -9.51
N TYR A 62 7.17 -13.73 -8.54
CA TYR A 62 7.07 -15.09 -7.99
C TYR A 62 7.04 -15.06 -6.47
N ALA A 63 6.61 -13.94 -5.89
CA ALA A 63 6.47 -13.78 -4.45
C ALA A 63 5.53 -14.86 -3.89
N ILE A 64 6.05 -15.64 -2.95
CA ILE A 64 5.29 -16.66 -2.23
C ILE A 64 4.97 -16.09 -0.87
N TYR A 65 3.68 -15.85 -0.61
CA TYR A 65 3.19 -15.43 0.69
C TYR A 65 1.99 -16.30 1.08
N THR A 66 1.71 -16.33 2.38
CA THR A 66 0.80 -17.31 2.99
C THR A 66 -0.60 -17.30 2.37
N ASP A 67 -1.14 -16.14 1.99
CA ASP A 67 -2.46 -16.05 1.34
C ASP A 67 -2.49 -16.74 -0.04
N VAL A 68 -1.42 -16.65 -0.83
CA VAL A 68 -1.35 -17.34 -2.14
C VAL A 68 -1.34 -18.84 -1.93
N LEU A 69 -0.49 -19.31 -1.02
CA LEU A 69 -0.37 -20.74 -0.70
C LEU A 69 -1.71 -21.30 -0.21
N GLU A 70 -2.35 -20.62 0.74
CA GLU A 70 -3.66 -20.99 1.28
C GLU A 70 -4.70 -21.09 0.16
N SER A 71 -4.77 -20.07 -0.70
CA SER A 71 -5.67 -20.02 -1.84
C SER A 71 -5.39 -21.13 -2.87
N CYS A 72 -4.12 -21.45 -3.14
CA CYS A 72 -3.75 -22.56 -4.01
C CYS A 72 -4.25 -23.90 -3.46
N ILE A 73 -4.15 -24.12 -2.15
CA ILE A 73 -4.69 -25.33 -1.48
C ILE A 73 -6.22 -25.36 -1.62
N GLN A 74 -6.89 -24.24 -1.38
CA GLN A 74 -8.35 -24.13 -1.51
C GLN A 74 -8.83 -24.45 -2.93
N LEU A 75 -8.17 -23.91 -3.96
CA LEU A 75 -8.54 -24.09 -5.36
C LEU A 75 -8.26 -25.52 -5.85
N ARG A 76 -7.14 -26.13 -5.42
CA ARG A 76 -6.72 -27.44 -5.93
C ARG A 76 -7.29 -28.61 -5.15
N ASP A 77 -7.31 -28.53 -3.82
CA ASP A 77 -7.78 -29.60 -2.94
C ASP A 77 -8.78 -29.08 -1.89
N PRO A 78 -10.01 -28.73 -2.30
CA PRO A 78 -11.02 -28.18 -1.40
C PRO A 78 -11.34 -29.07 -0.20
N SER A 79 -11.19 -30.39 -0.33
CA SER A 79 -11.43 -31.34 0.77
C SER A 79 -10.41 -31.18 1.91
N ILE A 80 -9.12 -31.01 1.57
CA ILE A 80 -8.06 -30.82 2.56
C ILE A 80 -8.23 -29.46 3.22
N TYR A 81 -8.51 -28.42 2.42
CA TYR A 81 -8.74 -27.09 2.96
C TYR A 81 -9.93 -27.05 3.93
N LYS A 82 -11.07 -27.67 3.58
CA LYS A 82 -12.23 -27.78 4.49
C LYS A 82 -11.89 -28.54 5.77
N HIS A 83 -11.07 -29.58 5.67
CA HIS A 83 -10.61 -30.33 6.84
C HIS A 83 -9.74 -29.48 7.75
N MET A 84 -8.77 -28.75 7.18
CA MET A 84 -7.91 -27.80 7.91
C MET A 84 -8.74 -26.77 8.67
N LEU A 85 -9.80 -26.22 8.04
CA LEU A 85 -10.74 -25.31 8.71
C LEU A 85 -11.50 -25.99 9.86
N SER A 86 -11.91 -27.26 9.68
CA SER A 86 -12.74 -27.98 10.66
C SER A 86 -12.00 -28.37 11.94
N ILE A 87 -10.70 -28.66 11.83
CA ILE A 87 -9.85 -29.04 12.97
C ILE A 87 -9.07 -27.84 13.55
N GLY A 88 -9.31 -26.63 13.02
CA GLY A 88 -8.71 -25.39 13.51
C GLY A 88 -7.21 -25.29 13.24
N VAL A 89 -6.75 -25.64 12.04
CA VAL A 89 -5.33 -25.50 11.66
C VAL A 89 -4.95 -24.02 11.64
N ASP A 90 -3.84 -23.71 12.32
CA ASP A 90 -3.27 -22.37 12.35
C ASP A 90 -2.65 -21.99 11.02
N ARG A 91 -2.68 -20.70 10.71
CA ARG A 91 -2.25 -20.18 9.40
C ARG A 91 -0.77 -20.42 9.10
N TYR A 92 0.12 -20.45 10.10
CA TYR A 92 1.54 -20.73 9.90
C TYR A 92 1.82 -22.14 9.30
N VAL A 93 0.90 -23.09 9.47
CA VAL A 93 1.04 -24.46 8.94
C VAL A 93 1.08 -24.47 7.41
N VAL A 94 0.39 -23.52 6.77
CA VAL A 94 0.45 -23.33 5.31
C VAL A 94 1.89 -23.04 4.85
N TRP A 95 2.64 -22.24 5.62
CA TRP A 95 4.05 -21.97 5.33
C TRP A 95 4.95 -23.17 5.64
N MET A 96 4.61 -23.97 6.65
CA MET A 96 5.33 -25.22 6.97
C MET A 96 5.25 -26.23 5.82
N LEU A 97 4.09 -26.36 5.16
CA LEU A 97 3.91 -27.22 3.98
C LEU A 97 4.86 -26.85 2.83
N PHE A 98 5.09 -25.57 2.62
CA PHE A 98 6.06 -25.09 1.63
C PHE A 98 7.50 -25.50 1.99
N GLN A 99 7.85 -25.48 3.27
CA GLN A 99 9.20 -25.80 3.75
C GLN A 99 9.55 -27.30 3.74
N VAL A 100 8.56 -28.20 3.57
CA VAL A 100 8.77 -29.66 3.54
C VAL A 100 9.91 -30.03 2.58
N PHE A 101 9.93 -29.46 1.38
CA PHE A 101 10.85 -29.83 0.29
C PHE A 101 12.31 -29.47 0.50
N ILE A 102 12.59 -28.58 1.44
CA ILE A 102 13.93 -28.13 1.81
C ILE A 102 14.33 -28.58 3.22
N SER A 103 13.41 -29.23 3.95
CA SER A 103 13.60 -29.65 5.33
C SER A 103 14.00 -31.13 5.45
N ASP A 104 14.52 -31.53 6.60
CA ASP A 104 14.90 -32.92 6.90
C ASP A 104 13.74 -33.93 6.89
N THR A 105 12.49 -33.46 6.68
CA THR A 105 11.33 -34.34 6.47
C THR A 105 11.41 -35.13 5.16
N LEU A 106 12.22 -34.70 4.18
CA LEU A 106 12.53 -35.44 2.95
C LEU A 106 13.97 -35.99 2.93
N PRO A 107 14.22 -37.10 2.20
CA PRO A 107 15.56 -37.64 2.05
C PRO A 107 16.46 -36.64 1.29
N LEU A 108 17.75 -36.64 1.63
CA LEU A 108 18.73 -35.70 1.05
C LEU A 108 18.73 -35.72 -0.49
N VAL A 109 18.62 -36.90 -1.10
CA VAL A 109 18.57 -37.07 -2.56
C VAL A 109 17.43 -36.25 -3.19
N LEU A 110 16.24 -36.25 -2.60
CA LEU A 110 15.13 -35.44 -3.10
C LEU A 110 15.35 -33.95 -2.84
N ARG A 111 15.91 -33.58 -1.69
CA ARG A 111 16.23 -32.17 -1.39
C ARG A 111 17.20 -31.56 -2.39
N VAL A 112 18.23 -32.31 -2.80
CA VAL A 112 19.18 -31.89 -3.83
C VAL A 112 18.47 -31.75 -5.19
N ARG A 113 17.60 -32.70 -5.55
CA ARG A 113 16.79 -32.59 -6.79
C ARG A 113 15.84 -31.39 -6.78
N PHE A 114 15.20 -31.10 -5.65
CA PHE A 114 14.35 -29.91 -5.52
C PHE A 114 15.17 -28.62 -5.58
N LEU A 115 16.39 -28.61 -5.04
CA LEU A 115 17.30 -27.47 -5.20
C LEU A 115 17.63 -27.22 -6.67
N ASP A 116 17.96 -28.26 -7.44
CA ASP A 116 18.19 -28.15 -8.89
C ASP A 116 16.95 -27.66 -9.64
N LEU A 117 15.77 -28.21 -9.31
CA LEU A 117 14.51 -27.76 -9.88
C LEU A 117 14.25 -26.27 -9.61
N VAL A 118 14.52 -25.81 -8.39
CA VAL A 118 14.36 -24.40 -7.98
C VAL A 118 15.34 -23.50 -8.73
N LEU A 119 16.59 -23.93 -8.93
CA LEU A 119 17.58 -23.17 -9.71
C LEU A 119 17.13 -22.96 -11.16
N VAL A 120 16.43 -23.93 -11.76
CA VAL A 120 15.97 -23.88 -13.17
C VAL A 120 14.59 -23.24 -13.33
N ARG A 121 13.64 -23.56 -12.44
CA ARG A 121 12.21 -23.22 -12.56
C ARG A 121 11.76 -22.15 -11.56
N GLY A 122 12.59 -21.77 -10.60
CA GLY A 122 12.26 -20.84 -9.53
C GLY A 122 11.52 -21.50 -8.35
N CYS A 123 11.37 -20.76 -7.25
CA CYS A 123 10.80 -21.23 -5.99
C CYS A 123 9.31 -21.60 -6.10
N VAL A 124 8.58 -21.09 -7.08
CA VAL A 124 7.18 -21.47 -7.35
C VAL A 124 7.03 -22.95 -7.72
N ALA A 125 8.10 -23.61 -8.19
CA ALA A 125 8.11 -25.06 -8.38
C ALA A 125 7.83 -25.83 -7.07
N LEU A 126 8.25 -25.29 -5.92
CA LEU A 126 7.94 -25.87 -4.61
C LEU A 126 6.46 -25.73 -4.24
N VAL A 127 5.75 -24.73 -4.77
CA VAL A 127 4.29 -24.62 -4.58
C VAL A 127 3.56 -25.72 -5.34
N SER A 128 3.92 -25.98 -6.59
CA SER A 128 3.37 -27.14 -7.33
C SER A 128 3.72 -28.47 -6.67
N ALA A 129 4.93 -28.62 -6.15
CA ALA A 129 5.34 -29.81 -5.38
C ALA A 129 4.54 -29.94 -4.09
N MET A 130 4.26 -28.84 -3.38
CA MET A 130 3.42 -28.80 -2.19
C MET A 130 2.03 -29.34 -2.46
N LEU A 131 1.40 -28.92 -3.56
CA LEU A 131 0.10 -29.45 -3.97
C LEU A 131 0.18 -30.95 -4.33
N ALA A 132 1.26 -31.39 -4.97
CA ALA A 132 1.51 -32.81 -5.24
C ALA A 132 1.64 -33.64 -3.96
N TYR A 133 2.34 -33.11 -2.96
CA TYR A 133 2.50 -33.69 -1.63
C TYR A 133 1.16 -33.80 -0.90
N LEU A 134 0.33 -32.75 -0.92
CA LEU A 134 -1.00 -32.79 -0.32
C LEU A 134 -1.88 -33.86 -0.99
N ALA A 135 -1.83 -33.95 -2.32
CA ALA A 135 -2.52 -35.01 -3.06
C ALA A 135 -1.95 -36.41 -2.79
N TRP A 136 -0.66 -36.54 -2.44
CA TRP A 136 -0.03 -37.81 -2.08
C TRP A 136 -0.39 -38.25 -0.66
N ARG A 137 -0.40 -37.33 0.29
CA ARG A 137 -0.68 -37.57 1.72
C ARG A 137 -2.15 -37.39 2.09
N LYS A 138 -3.03 -37.26 1.09
CA LYS A 138 -4.45 -36.90 1.25
C LYS A 138 -5.18 -37.74 2.29
N GLU A 139 -5.07 -39.06 2.23
CA GLU A 139 -5.76 -39.96 3.17
C GLU A 139 -5.28 -39.77 4.60
N ALA A 140 -3.96 -39.75 4.82
CA ALA A 140 -3.36 -39.56 6.14
C ALA A 140 -3.71 -38.18 6.73
N LEU A 141 -3.73 -37.13 5.91
CA LEU A 141 -4.09 -35.77 6.33
C LEU A 141 -5.58 -35.64 6.70
N LEU A 142 -6.47 -36.34 5.99
CA LEU A 142 -7.91 -36.31 6.27
C LEU A 142 -8.30 -37.16 7.50
N GLN A 143 -7.44 -38.08 7.93
CA GLN A 143 -7.68 -38.91 9.13
C GLN A 143 -7.38 -38.19 10.45
N THR A 144 -6.65 -37.06 10.43
CA THR A 144 -6.30 -36.31 11.64
C THR A 144 -7.52 -35.65 12.26
N ARG A 145 -7.59 -35.62 13.59
CA ARG A 145 -8.73 -35.05 14.34
C ARG A 145 -8.44 -33.68 14.94
N THR A 146 -7.17 -33.34 15.12
CA THR A 146 -6.71 -32.10 15.76
C THR A 146 -5.67 -31.38 14.91
N SER A 147 -5.51 -30.06 15.12
CA SER A 147 -4.44 -29.26 14.48
C SER A 147 -3.05 -29.81 14.79
N THR A 148 -2.81 -30.29 16.02
CA THR A 148 -1.53 -30.88 16.44
C THR A 148 -1.22 -32.19 15.72
N GLU A 149 -2.20 -33.08 15.54
CA GLU A 149 -2.06 -34.30 14.74
C GLU A 149 -1.77 -33.98 13.26
N PHE A 150 -2.41 -32.95 12.71
CA PHE A 150 -2.14 -32.50 11.33
C PHE A 150 -0.69 -32.03 11.17
N VAL A 151 -0.19 -31.22 12.10
CA VAL A 151 1.22 -30.78 12.12
C VAL A 151 2.18 -31.96 12.33
N ALA A 152 1.85 -32.92 13.19
CA ALA A 152 2.64 -34.13 13.39
C ALA A 152 2.72 -34.97 12.11
N CYS A 153 1.62 -35.08 11.37
CA CYS A 153 1.56 -35.77 10.07
C CYS A 153 2.52 -35.12 9.05
N ILE A 154 2.59 -33.78 9.00
CA ILE A 154 3.53 -33.04 8.13
C ILE A 154 4.98 -33.27 8.54
N LYS A 155 5.26 -33.27 9.85
CA LYS A 155 6.62 -33.46 10.40
C LYS A 155 7.08 -34.92 10.41
N GLN A 156 6.22 -35.85 10.01
CA GLN A 156 6.53 -37.28 10.02
C GLN A 156 7.75 -37.59 9.13
N PRO A 157 8.74 -38.35 9.62
CA PRO A 157 9.91 -38.75 8.84
C PRO A 157 9.51 -39.43 7.52
N HIS A 158 10.22 -39.11 6.42
CA HIS A 158 9.94 -39.73 5.12
C HIS A 158 9.97 -41.26 5.14
N ALA A 159 10.78 -41.88 6.00
CA ALA A 159 10.88 -43.33 6.10
C ALA A 159 9.53 -44.03 6.34
N ASP A 160 8.58 -43.34 6.99
CA ASP A 160 7.28 -43.91 7.34
C ASP A 160 6.24 -43.86 6.20
N TRP A 161 6.42 -42.97 5.23
CA TRP A 161 5.39 -42.68 4.21
C TRP A 161 5.92 -42.60 2.78
N LEU A 162 7.25 -42.57 2.60
CA LEU A 162 7.95 -42.52 1.34
C LEU A 162 9.14 -43.47 1.37
N THR A 163 8.86 -44.73 1.03
CA THR A 163 9.84 -45.80 0.90
C THR A 163 10.71 -45.59 -0.35
N ASN A 164 11.91 -46.18 -0.38
CA ASN A 164 12.89 -45.97 -1.45
C ASN A 164 12.36 -46.33 -2.86
N ASP A 165 11.50 -47.34 -2.95
CA ASP A 165 10.83 -47.78 -4.19
C ASP A 165 9.82 -46.75 -4.72
N LYS A 166 9.28 -45.88 -3.86
CA LYS A 166 8.29 -44.85 -4.22
C LYS A 166 8.90 -43.48 -4.52
N LEU A 167 10.21 -43.31 -4.33
CA LEU A 167 10.90 -42.02 -4.50
C LEU A 167 10.73 -41.45 -5.91
N GLU A 168 10.94 -42.27 -6.95
CA GLU A 168 10.81 -41.82 -8.33
C GLU A 168 9.36 -41.49 -8.68
N ALA A 169 8.40 -42.31 -8.25
CA ALA A 169 6.98 -42.04 -8.48
C ALA A 169 6.53 -40.72 -7.82
N PHE A 170 6.98 -40.46 -6.59
CA PHE A 170 6.73 -39.20 -5.90
C PHE A 170 7.38 -38.00 -6.62
N TRP A 171 8.64 -38.15 -7.03
CA TRP A 171 9.36 -37.13 -7.80
C TRP A 171 8.66 -36.81 -9.12
N THR A 172 8.30 -37.81 -9.91
CA THR A 172 7.56 -37.65 -11.17
C THR A 172 6.24 -36.92 -10.96
N LYS A 173 5.49 -37.26 -9.91
CA LYS A 173 4.24 -36.55 -9.58
C LYS A 173 4.50 -35.08 -9.28
N CYS A 174 5.49 -34.76 -8.45
CA CYS A 174 5.85 -33.37 -8.11
C CYS A 174 6.23 -32.55 -9.36
N VAL A 175 7.09 -33.09 -10.23
CA VAL A 175 7.54 -32.38 -11.44
C VAL A 175 6.41 -32.22 -12.46
N SER A 176 5.57 -33.26 -12.65
CA SER A 176 4.46 -33.22 -13.61
C SER A 176 3.40 -32.15 -13.29
N MET A 177 3.30 -31.72 -12.03
CA MET A 177 2.38 -30.65 -11.64
C MET A 177 2.85 -29.26 -12.05
N HIS A 178 4.15 -29.07 -12.29
CA HIS A 178 4.71 -27.78 -12.66
C HIS A 178 4.62 -27.52 -14.17
N THR A 179 3.43 -27.15 -14.62
CA THR A 179 3.13 -26.85 -16.03
C THR A 179 2.98 -25.35 -16.29
N GLN A 180 2.99 -24.93 -17.56
CA GLN A 180 2.71 -23.54 -17.92
C GLN A 180 1.31 -23.11 -17.45
N ALA A 181 0.30 -23.98 -17.63
CA ALA A 181 -1.05 -23.71 -17.15
C ALA A 181 -1.14 -23.52 -15.63
N PHE A 182 -0.32 -24.26 -14.85
CA PHE A 182 -0.21 -24.03 -13.41
C PHE A 182 0.39 -22.65 -13.10
N LEU A 183 1.44 -22.24 -13.83
CA LEU A 183 2.07 -20.94 -13.65
C LEU A 183 1.08 -19.80 -13.95
N ASP A 184 0.35 -19.88 -15.05
CA ASP A 184 -0.62 -18.86 -15.43
C ASP A 184 -1.72 -18.69 -14.35
N LEU A 185 -2.26 -19.83 -13.86
CA LEU A 185 -3.24 -19.83 -12.77
C LEU A 185 -2.64 -19.33 -11.44
N TYR A 186 -1.38 -19.67 -11.14
CA TYR A 186 -0.68 -19.19 -9.96
C TYR A 186 -0.50 -17.67 -10.00
N MET A 187 -0.15 -17.12 -11.16
CA MET A 187 0.02 -15.68 -11.36
C MET A 187 -1.31 -14.93 -11.19
N GLU A 188 -2.39 -15.42 -11.81
CA GLU A 188 -3.74 -14.86 -11.64
C GLU A 188 -4.17 -14.88 -10.17
N ASN A 189 -3.96 -16.02 -9.49
CA ASN A 189 -4.27 -16.18 -8.08
C ASN A 189 -3.44 -15.24 -7.19
N THR A 190 -2.15 -15.06 -7.51
CA THR A 190 -1.25 -14.15 -6.79
C THR A 190 -1.73 -12.72 -6.91
N THR A 191 -2.11 -12.26 -8.11
CA THR A 191 -2.67 -10.92 -8.33
C THR A 191 -3.95 -10.71 -7.52
N ARG A 192 -4.86 -11.70 -7.51
CA ARG A 192 -6.09 -11.65 -6.73
C ARG A 192 -5.83 -11.56 -5.22
N MET A 193 -4.89 -12.36 -4.71
CA MET A 193 -4.53 -12.35 -3.28
C MET A 193 -3.83 -11.05 -2.86
N ARG A 194 -3.08 -10.40 -3.77
CA ARG A 194 -2.50 -9.08 -3.50
C ARG A 194 -3.56 -8.01 -3.37
N LEU A 195 -4.51 -7.99 -4.30
CA LEU A 195 -5.63 -7.05 -4.22
C LEU A 195 -6.41 -7.22 -2.92
N LYS A 196 -6.63 -8.47 -2.49
CA LYS A 196 -7.25 -8.79 -1.21
C LYS A 196 -6.43 -8.28 -0.02
N ALA A 197 -5.11 -8.47 -0.03
CA ALA A 197 -4.22 -7.98 1.02
C ALA A 197 -4.18 -6.44 1.11
N VAL A 198 -4.29 -5.74 -0.02
CA VAL A 198 -4.44 -4.27 -0.03
C VAL A 198 -5.78 -3.85 0.55
N THR A 199 -6.85 -4.51 0.14
CA THR A 199 -8.23 -4.11 0.48
C THR A 199 -8.56 -4.39 1.94
N ILE A 200 -8.08 -5.51 2.47
CA ILE A 200 -8.28 -5.97 3.85
C ILE A 200 -6.96 -5.75 4.58
N ALA A 201 -6.74 -4.50 4.95
CA ALA A 201 -5.47 -4.02 5.47
C ALA A 201 -5.10 -4.66 6.82
N ARG A 202 -6.07 -4.91 7.70
CA ARG A 202 -5.80 -5.49 9.03
C ARG A 202 -5.20 -6.90 8.93
N GLN A 203 -3.91 -7.00 9.24
CA GLN A 203 -3.12 -8.23 9.14
C GLN A 203 -3.81 -9.41 9.84
N ARG A 204 -4.00 -10.52 9.11
CA ARG A 204 -4.51 -11.74 9.73
C ARG A 204 -3.42 -12.39 10.56
N ASP A 205 -3.72 -12.74 11.82
CA ASP A 205 -2.79 -13.37 12.75
C ASP A 205 -2.29 -14.72 12.20
N ILE A 206 -0.99 -15.00 12.31
CA ILE A 206 -0.42 -16.27 11.83
C ILE A 206 -0.65 -17.44 12.81
N TYR A 207 -0.95 -17.12 14.08
CA TYR A 207 -1.14 -18.09 15.16
C TYR A 207 -2.61 -18.34 15.50
N GLU A 208 -3.54 -17.73 14.77
CA GLU A 208 -4.97 -17.96 14.98
C GLU A 208 -5.53 -18.95 13.93
N PRO A 209 -6.51 -19.80 14.30
CA PRO A 209 -7.18 -20.68 13.35
C PRO A 209 -7.81 -19.92 12.18
N LEU A 210 -7.62 -20.44 10.97
CA LEU A 210 -8.15 -19.83 9.73
C LEU A 210 -9.66 -19.56 9.81
N VAL A 211 -10.45 -20.45 10.42
CA VAL A 211 -11.91 -20.29 10.50
C VAL A 211 -12.35 -19.06 11.29
N ASN A 212 -11.64 -18.72 12.37
CA ASN A 212 -11.95 -17.55 13.18
C ASN A 212 -11.65 -16.28 12.40
N GLN A 213 -10.55 -16.26 11.65
CA GLN A 213 -10.19 -15.14 10.80
C GLN A 213 -11.22 -14.87 9.70
N HIS A 214 -11.77 -15.91 9.06
CA HIS A 214 -12.80 -15.77 8.02
C HIS A 214 -14.15 -15.28 8.55
N GLN A 215 -14.45 -15.56 9.81
CA GLN A 215 -15.69 -15.13 10.45
C GLN A 215 -15.62 -13.72 11.03
N ARG A 216 -14.43 -13.09 11.06
CA ARG A 216 -14.33 -11.69 11.51
C ARG A 216 -15.00 -10.76 10.51
N ASP A 217 -15.87 -9.94 11.06
CA ASP A 217 -16.39 -8.77 10.38
C ASP A 217 -15.28 -7.72 10.39
N ILE A 218 -14.87 -7.28 9.20
CA ILE A 218 -13.88 -6.20 9.06
C ILE A 218 -14.58 -4.86 9.22
N PHE A 219 -15.78 -4.76 8.68
CA PHE A 219 -16.59 -3.56 8.73
C PHE A 219 -18.05 -3.96 8.92
N HIS A 220 -18.66 -3.48 10.00
CA HIS A 220 -20.08 -3.65 10.24
C HIS A 220 -20.62 -2.29 10.65
N HIS A 221 -21.51 -1.71 9.84
CA HIS A 221 -22.03 -0.36 10.06
C HIS A 221 -22.61 -0.18 11.48
N SER A 222 -23.22 -1.22 12.07
CA SER A 222 -23.77 -1.18 13.44
C SER A 222 -22.72 -0.85 14.51
N HIS A 223 -21.45 -1.22 14.31
CA HIS A 223 -20.37 -0.95 15.26
C HIS A 223 -19.99 0.53 15.35
N TYR A 224 -20.46 1.37 14.42
CA TYR A 224 -20.05 2.77 14.37
C TYR A 224 -21.21 3.68 14.75
N SER A 225 -21.00 4.56 15.74
CA SER A 225 -21.96 5.62 16.07
C SER A 225 -21.84 6.78 15.09
N TRP A 226 -20.61 7.12 14.72
CA TRP A 226 -20.25 8.21 13.83
C TRP A 226 -19.44 7.70 12.65
N ILE A 227 -19.72 8.26 11.47
CA ILE A 227 -18.96 8.00 10.25
C ILE A 227 -18.53 9.33 9.65
N GLY A 228 -17.22 9.52 9.51
CA GLY A 228 -16.60 10.74 9.03
C GLY A 228 -15.95 10.58 7.68
N PHE A 229 -15.84 11.70 6.96
CA PHE A 229 -15.25 11.73 5.63
C PHE A 229 -14.38 12.97 5.45
N ASP A 230 -13.26 12.82 4.76
CA ASP A 230 -12.65 13.91 4.00
C ASP A 230 -13.45 14.21 2.72
N VAL A 231 -13.13 15.33 2.07
CA VAL A 231 -13.84 15.83 0.89
C VAL A 231 -13.05 15.53 -0.38
N ASP A 232 -11.96 16.26 -0.61
CA ASP A 232 -11.16 16.16 -1.83
C ASP A 232 -10.57 14.76 -1.97
N HIS A 233 -10.69 14.15 -3.15
CA HIS A 233 -10.25 12.78 -3.45
C HIS A 233 -10.90 11.66 -2.60
N THR A 234 -11.86 11.98 -1.73
CA THR A 234 -12.60 11.02 -0.88
C THR A 234 -14.08 10.97 -1.23
N LEU A 235 -14.85 12.03 -0.91
CA LEU A 235 -16.25 12.18 -1.34
C LEU A 235 -16.35 12.85 -2.72
N VAL A 236 -15.44 13.78 -3.01
CA VAL A 236 -15.32 14.46 -4.30
C VAL A 236 -14.24 13.77 -5.11
N GLU A 237 -14.67 12.97 -6.08
CA GLU A 237 -13.73 12.32 -6.97
C GLU A 237 -13.34 13.24 -8.11
N TYR A 238 -12.03 13.40 -8.33
CA TYR A 238 -11.50 14.13 -9.47
C TYR A 238 -11.23 13.20 -10.68
N ARG A 239 -11.35 13.77 -11.89
CA ARG A 239 -10.90 13.18 -13.16
C ARG A 239 -9.39 13.26 -13.25
N LEU A 240 -8.71 12.36 -12.53
CA LEU A 240 -7.26 12.41 -12.35
C LEU A 240 -6.45 12.56 -13.66
N PRO A 241 -6.74 11.83 -14.77
CA PRO A 241 -5.96 12.01 -16.00
C PRO A 241 -5.99 13.45 -16.55
N TYR A 242 -7.15 14.11 -16.48
CA TYR A 242 -7.30 15.50 -16.92
C TYR A 242 -6.62 16.47 -15.93
N LEU A 243 -6.85 16.28 -14.63
CA LEU A 243 -6.24 17.09 -13.57
C LEU A 243 -4.71 17.05 -13.65
N LEU A 244 -4.12 15.85 -13.73
CA LEU A 244 -2.68 15.65 -13.80
C LEU A 244 -2.08 16.22 -15.08
N ARG A 245 -2.70 15.97 -16.23
CA ARG A 245 -2.21 16.49 -17.52
C ARG A 245 -2.20 18.02 -17.54
N THR A 246 -3.29 18.65 -17.10
CA THR A 246 -3.42 20.11 -17.07
C THR A 246 -2.43 20.73 -16.09
N SER A 247 -2.34 20.16 -14.88
CA SER A 247 -1.40 20.62 -13.86
C SER A 247 0.05 20.48 -14.30
N PHE A 248 0.42 19.34 -14.88
CA PHE A 248 1.77 19.07 -15.40
C PHE A 248 2.14 20.04 -16.52
N THR A 249 1.24 20.23 -17.50
CA THR A 249 1.46 21.18 -18.62
C THR A 249 1.65 22.62 -18.12
N GLN A 250 0.83 23.06 -17.16
CA GLN A 250 0.94 24.38 -16.56
C GLN A 250 2.27 24.54 -15.82
N ALA A 251 2.66 23.53 -15.05
CA ALA A 251 3.91 23.52 -14.30
C ALA A 251 5.15 23.54 -15.21
N THR A 252 5.15 22.79 -16.32
CA THR A 252 6.22 22.85 -17.32
C THR A 252 6.39 24.26 -17.89
N LYS A 253 5.28 24.94 -18.23
CA LYS A 253 5.31 26.33 -18.69
C LYS A 253 5.86 27.27 -17.62
N GLU A 254 5.51 27.06 -16.36
CA GLU A 254 6.02 27.87 -15.24
C GLU A 254 7.53 27.69 -15.05
N LEU A 255 8.06 26.48 -15.19
CA LEU A 255 9.50 26.23 -15.16
C LEU A 255 10.23 26.90 -16.33
N GLN A 256 9.67 26.85 -17.55
CA GLN A 256 10.25 27.52 -18.73
C GLN A 256 10.23 29.06 -18.66
N LYS A 257 9.46 29.66 -17.76
CA LYS A 257 9.55 31.10 -17.45
C LYS A 257 10.74 31.40 -16.56
N ASN A 258 11.03 30.51 -15.60
CA ASN A 258 12.11 30.68 -14.64
C ASN A 258 13.49 30.29 -15.22
N PHE A 259 13.53 29.29 -16.10
CA PHE A 259 14.77 28.80 -16.73
C PHE A 259 14.63 28.86 -18.25
N ALA A 260 15.37 29.78 -18.87
CA ALA A 260 15.29 29.98 -20.32
C ALA A 260 15.88 28.79 -21.09
N GLY A 261 16.92 28.15 -20.55
CA GLY A 261 17.54 26.94 -21.12
C GLY A 261 16.56 25.78 -21.32
N LEU A 262 15.51 25.69 -20.49
CA LEU A 262 14.48 24.65 -20.64
C LEU A 262 13.64 24.76 -21.92
N ARG A 263 13.78 25.85 -22.69
CA ARG A 263 13.12 26.02 -23.99
C ARG A 263 13.93 25.41 -25.14
N THR A 264 15.20 25.08 -24.93
CA THR A 264 16.10 24.50 -25.94
C THR A 264 16.17 22.97 -25.87
N VAL A 265 15.63 22.38 -24.80
CA VAL A 265 15.56 20.92 -24.58
C VAL A 265 14.14 20.40 -24.79
N PRO A 266 13.96 19.08 -25.00
CA PRO A 266 12.64 18.46 -25.00
C PRO A 266 11.84 18.81 -23.74
N LEU A 267 10.51 18.94 -23.91
CA LEU A 267 9.59 19.19 -22.81
C LEU A 267 9.67 18.06 -21.77
N ALA A 268 9.34 18.38 -20.52
CA ALA A 268 9.23 17.39 -19.46
C ALA A 268 8.36 16.20 -19.88
N GLU A 269 8.90 15.00 -19.76
CA GLU A 269 8.16 13.76 -20.02
C GLU A 269 7.49 13.26 -18.73
N TRP A 270 6.34 12.60 -18.87
CA TRP A 270 5.77 11.85 -17.76
C TRP A 270 6.63 10.61 -17.51
N LEU A 271 7.14 10.43 -16.29
CA LEU A 271 7.99 9.30 -15.91
C LEU A 271 7.24 8.38 -14.95
N PRO A 272 6.56 7.31 -15.42
CA PRO A 272 5.74 6.44 -14.58
C PRO A 272 6.50 5.80 -13.39
N SER A 273 7.81 5.60 -13.55
CA SER A 273 8.68 5.06 -12.49
C SER A 273 8.69 5.95 -11.24
N ILE A 274 8.64 7.28 -11.39
CA ILE A 274 8.72 8.22 -10.25
C ILE A 274 7.46 9.08 -10.09
N ALA A 275 6.57 9.10 -11.07
CA ALA A 275 5.28 9.79 -11.04
C ALA A 275 4.20 8.95 -10.33
N GLN A 276 4.45 8.62 -9.06
CA GLN A 276 3.57 7.79 -8.26
C GLN A 276 3.61 8.14 -6.77
N ARG A 277 2.55 7.78 -6.04
CA ARG A 277 2.51 7.94 -4.57
C ARG A 277 3.59 7.05 -3.93
N GLY A 278 4.05 7.43 -2.74
CA GLY A 278 5.02 6.65 -1.96
C GLY A 278 6.48 6.82 -2.35
N ILE A 279 6.77 7.58 -3.41
CA ILE A 279 8.14 8.00 -3.74
C ILE A 279 8.65 8.97 -2.69
N VAL A 280 9.90 8.79 -2.29
CA VAL A 280 10.62 9.70 -1.40
C VAL A 280 11.66 10.46 -2.21
N VAL A 281 11.58 11.78 -2.23
CA VAL A 281 12.48 12.65 -2.96
C VAL A 281 13.57 13.15 -2.01
N ASP A 282 14.81 12.75 -2.26
CA ASP A 282 16.01 13.29 -1.61
C ASP A 282 16.45 14.54 -2.37
N THR A 283 15.98 15.70 -1.89
CA THR A 283 16.29 16.98 -2.54
C THR A 283 17.75 17.38 -2.39
N THR A 284 18.52 16.72 -1.52
CA THR A 284 19.95 17.03 -1.35
C THR A 284 20.80 16.39 -2.43
N ARG A 285 20.31 15.34 -3.08
CA ARG A 285 21.01 14.64 -4.17
C ARG A 285 20.29 14.70 -5.51
N GLY A 286 19.07 15.25 -5.56
CA GLY A 286 18.23 15.17 -6.76
C GLY A 286 17.75 13.74 -7.04
N ASN A 287 17.61 12.92 -6.00
CA ASN A 287 17.31 11.49 -6.12
C ASN A 287 15.87 11.16 -5.73
N PHE A 288 15.33 10.11 -6.34
CA PHE A 288 13.98 9.58 -6.09
C PHE A 288 14.10 8.14 -5.61
N LEU A 289 13.57 7.85 -4.42
CA LEU A 289 13.78 6.59 -3.72
C LEU A 289 12.48 5.79 -3.66
N HIS A 290 12.59 4.52 -4.07
CA HIS A 290 11.56 3.52 -3.89
C HIS A 290 11.86 2.72 -2.63
N LEU A 291 11.02 2.89 -1.62
CA LEU A 291 11.19 2.21 -0.35
C LEU A 291 10.40 0.88 -0.32
N GLY A 292 11.08 -0.17 0.14
CA GLY A 292 10.49 -1.46 0.44
C GLY A 292 9.68 -1.46 1.73
N GLU A 293 9.08 -2.60 2.06
CA GLU A 293 8.25 -2.77 3.25
C GLU A 293 8.96 -2.40 4.56
N ASP A 294 10.25 -2.67 4.68
CA ASP A 294 11.05 -2.39 5.88
C ASP A 294 11.68 -0.99 5.85
N GLY A 295 11.35 -0.17 4.85
CA GLY A 295 11.90 1.16 4.62
C GLY A 295 13.30 1.17 3.99
N SER A 296 13.83 0.00 3.62
CA SER A 296 15.06 -0.10 2.83
C SER A 296 14.86 0.47 1.41
N ILE A 297 15.91 1.04 0.83
CA ILE A 297 15.89 1.55 -0.54
C ILE A 297 16.03 0.36 -1.50
N GLN A 298 15.00 0.11 -2.29
CA GLN A 298 14.96 -1.00 -3.26
C GLN A 298 15.38 -0.54 -4.66
N ARG A 299 14.97 0.68 -5.05
CA ARG A 299 15.38 1.33 -6.30
C ARG A 299 15.60 2.82 -6.04
N ALA A 300 16.48 3.43 -6.81
CA ALA A 300 16.67 4.87 -6.78
C ALA A 300 16.89 5.41 -8.18
N TYR A 301 16.47 6.65 -8.42
CA TYR A 301 16.69 7.39 -9.66
C TYR A 301 17.39 8.70 -9.35
N HIS A 302 18.25 9.17 -10.25
CA HIS A 302 18.80 10.51 -10.27
C HIS A 302 18.36 11.18 -11.55
N GLY A 303 17.67 12.32 -11.45
CA GLY A 303 16.96 12.87 -12.61
C GLY A 303 16.00 11.84 -13.21
N SER A 304 16.06 11.65 -14.53
CA SER A 304 15.27 10.61 -15.23
C SER A 304 15.94 9.22 -15.29
N HIS A 305 17.12 9.06 -14.68
CA HIS A 305 17.97 7.88 -14.86
C HIS A 305 17.99 7.00 -13.61
N GLU A 306 17.90 5.68 -13.78
CA GLU A 306 17.98 4.75 -12.66
C GLU A 306 19.43 4.62 -12.15
N ILE A 307 19.61 4.72 -10.83
CA ILE A 307 20.89 4.52 -10.16
C ILE A 307 21.10 3.02 -9.98
N SER A 308 22.30 2.53 -10.33
CA SER A 308 22.65 1.12 -10.13
C SER A 308 22.59 0.74 -8.64
N TYR A 309 22.15 -0.48 -8.33
CA TYR A 309 22.05 -0.94 -6.93
C TYR A 309 23.36 -0.82 -6.15
N TYR A 310 24.50 -1.11 -6.79
CA TYR A 310 25.82 -0.93 -6.17
C TYR A 310 26.05 0.53 -5.76
N SER A 311 25.74 1.46 -6.67
CA SER A 311 25.81 2.90 -6.39
C SER A 311 24.85 3.31 -5.28
N VAL A 312 23.62 2.77 -5.23
CA VAL A 312 22.67 3.03 -4.12
C VAL A 312 23.27 2.63 -2.78
N SER A 313 23.86 1.43 -2.68
CA SER A 313 24.51 0.97 -1.46
C SER A 313 25.71 1.84 -1.05
N VAL A 314 26.44 2.41 -2.01
CA VAL A 314 27.55 3.32 -1.74
C VAL A 314 27.06 4.68 -1.26
N LEU A 315 25.99 5.21 -1.85
CA LEU A 315 25.44 6.54 -1.55
C LEU A 315 24.70 6.57 -0.21
N TYR A 316 23.91 5.54 0.08
CA TYR A 316 22.98 5.50 1.22
C TYR A 316 23.36 4.48 2.30
N GLY A 317 24.36 3.63 2.07
CA GLY A 317 24.75 2.55 2.98
C GLY A 317 23.71 1.43 3.10
N ASN A 318 24.05 0.38 3.87
CA ASN A 318 23.13 -0.69 4.24
C ASN A 318 22.24 -0.26 5.42
N THR A 319 21.22 0.55 5.17
CA THR A 319 20.33 1.05 6.23
C THR A 319 19.04 0.21 6.32
N VAL A 320 18.83 -0.44 7.47
CA VAL A 320 17.52 -0.97 7.90
C VAL A 320 16.92 0.10 8.79
N THR A 321 15.83 0.73 8.37
CA THR A 321 15.08 1.67 9.21
C THR A 321 14.33 0.90 10.28
N LYS A 322 14.79 0.98 11.53
CA LYS A 322 14.04 0.44 12.67
C LYS A 322 13.00 1.41 13.24
N ASP A 323 13.00 2.67 12.81
CA ASP A 323 12.06 3.68 13.29
C ASP A 323 11.58 4.59 12.15
N ASP A 324 10.37 5.14 12.31
CA ASP A 324 9.67 6.08 11.40
C ASP A 324 10.42 7.39 11.12
N ASN A 325 11.66 7.53 11.61
CA ASN A 325 12.54 8.66 11.38
C ASN A 325 13.58 8.36 10.30
N LEU A 326 13.12 8.24 9.04
CA LEU A 326 14.00 8.28 7.85
C LEU A 326 14.87 9.56 7.86
N CYS A 327 14.34 10.65 8.43
CA CYS A 327 15.01 11.93 8.64
C CYS A 327 16.21 11.87 9.62
N GLY A 328 16.23 10.91 10.56
CA GLY A 328 17.31 10.77 11.53
C GLY A 328 18.55 10.04 10.99
N LEU A 329 18.40 9.25 9.92
CA LEU A 329 19.43 8.37 9.36
C LEU A 329 20.27 9.00 8.24
N LEU A 330 19.74 9.98 7.50
CA LEU A 330 20.47 10.67 6.42
C LEU A 330 21.26 11.90 6.90
N GLY A 331 21.49 12.01 8.21
CA GLY A 331 21.98 13.22 8.86
C GLY A 331 20.89 14.30 8.87
N GLY A 332 20.87 15.14 9.91
CA GLY A 332 19.87 16.20 10.09
C GLY A 332 19.83 17.29 9.00
N SER A 333 20.44 17.06 7.83
CA SER A 333 20.51 18.01 6.72
C SER A 333 19.90 17.52 5.40
N SER A 334 19.41 16.28 5.31
CA SER A 334 18.69 15.78 4.13
C SER A 334 17.20 16.14 4.21
N LYS A 335 16.75 17.05 3.35
CA LYS A 335 15.32 17.36 3.17
C LYS A 335 14.69 16.27 2.31
N LEU A 336 14.04 15.31 2.96
CA LEU A 336 13.24 14.28 2.29
C LEU A 336 11.80 14.76 2.12
N ILE A 337 11.27 14.60 0.91
CA ILE A 337 9.86 14.90 0.60
C ILE A 337 9.16 13.60 0.24
N HIS A 338 8.09 13.26 0.96
CA HIS A 338 7.27 12.09 0.67
C HIS A 338 6.06 12.49 -0.19
N LEU A 339 5.86 11.81 -1.32
CA LEU A 339 4.71 12.06 -2.20
C LEU A 339 3.52 11.23 -1.73
N HIS A 340 2.60 11.84 -0.97
CA HIS A 340 1.47 11.14 -0.37
C HIS A 340 0.19 11.18 -1.21
N THR A 341 -0.06 12.28 -1.93
CA THR A 341 -1.32 12.51 -2.65
C THR A 341 -1.15 12.30 -4.15
N ALA A 342 -2.27 12.06 -4.85
CA ALA A 342 -2.27 11.99 -6.31
C ALA A 342 -1.87 13.33 -6.95
N ALA A 343 -2.22 14.45 -6.31
CA ALA A 343 -1.87 15.78 -6.81
C ALA A 343 -0.35 16.03 -6.80
N ASP A 344 0.37 15.46 -5.83
CA ASP A 344 1.81 15.69 -5.65
C ASP A 344 2.66 14.89 -6.65
N ILE A 345 2.14 13.84 -7.29
CA ILE A 345 2.96 12.92 -8.10
C ILE A 345 3.58 13.59 -9.33
N ILE A 346 3.04 14.75 -9.76
CA ILE A 346 3.59 15.51 -10.88
C ILE A 346 4.93 16.18 -10.54
N TYR A 347 5.22 16.39 -9.26
CA TYR A 347 6.43 17.06 -8.80
C TYR A 347 7.69 16.28 -9.16
N ALA A 348 7.71 14.96 -8.95
CA ALA A 348 8.88 14.12 -9.22
C ALA A 348 9.39 14.21 -10.67
N PRO A 349 8.57 13.96 -11.72
CA PRO A 349 9.03 14.08 -13.10
C PRO A 349 9.44 15.51 -13.49
N LEU A 350 8.81 16.55 -12.94
CA LEU A 350 9.23 17.94 -13.16
C LEU A 350 10.59 18.23 -12.53
N TYR A 351 10.82 17.75 -11.31
CA TYR A 351 12.08 17.90 -10.62
C TYR A 351 13.19 17.11 -11.33
N ALA A 352 12.90 15.89 -11.78
CA ALA A 352 13.82 15.07 -12.56
C ALA A 352 14.28 15.80 -13.83
N TRP A 353 13.35 16.43 -14.56
CA TRP A 353 13.65 17.17 -15.78
C TRP A 353 14.63 18.33 -15.56
N ILE A 354 14.46 19.10 -14.49
CA ILE A 354 15.36 20.23 -14.20
C ILE A 354 16.68 19.78 -13.56
N VAL A 355 16.72 18.62 -12.88
CA VAL A 355 17.96 17.96 -12.46
C VAL A 355 18.77 17.53 -13.68
N ASP A 356 18.16 16.79 -14.63
CA ASP A 356 18.83 16.40 -15.88
C ASP A 356 19.32 17.63 -16.68
N ALA A 357 18.52 18.71 -16.72
CA ALA A 357 18.90 19.95 -17.39
C ALA A 357 20.09 20.65 -16.70
N PHE A 358 20.17 20.61 -15.38
CA PHE A 358 21.34 21.12 -14.66
C PHE A 358 22.58 20.25 -14.88
N ASP A 359 22.46 18.93 -14.73
CA ASP A 359 23.61 18.02 -14.88
C ASP A 359 24.17 17.99 -16.31
N SER A 360 23.32 18.28 -17.31
CA SER A 360 23.74 18.44 -18.71
C SER A 360 24.31 19.82 -19.04
N GLY A 361 24.31 20.77 -18.09
CA GLY A 361 24.81 22.13 -18.25
C GLY A 361 23.85 23.09 -18.96
N VAL A 362 22.60 22.69 -19.17
CA VAL A 362 21.55 23.54 -19.78
C VAL A 362 21.06 24.61 -18.81
N ILE A 363 20.97 24.28 -17.52
CA ILE A 363 20.72 25.25 -16.44
C ILE A 363 22.05 25.56 -15.78
N ALA A 364 22.45 26.83 -15.78
CA ALA A 364 23.67 27.27 -15.12
C ALA A 364 23.42 27.67 -13.65
N MET A 365 24.45 27.61 -12.79
CA MET A 365 24.32 27.98 -11.38
C MET A 365 23.93 29.46 -11.21
N GLU A 366 24.37 30.31 -12.12
CA GLU A 366 24.10 31.75 -12.13
C GLU A 366 22.60 32.05 -12.30
N GLU A 367 21.85 31.19 -13.00
CA GLU A 367 20.40 31.33 -13.20
C GLU A 367 19.60 31.17 -11.89
N LEU A 368 20.18 30.53 -10.87
CA LEU A 368 19.54 30.35 -9.56
C LEU A 368 19.62 31.63 -8.70
N GLY A 369 20.52 32.56 -9.03
CA GLY A 369 20.62 33.90 -8.45
C GLY A 369 20.54 33.93 -6.91
N ALA A 370 19.71 34.83 -6.37
CA ALA A 370 19.52 35.01 -4.92
C ALA A 370 18.88 33.78 -4.22
N SER A 371 18.31 32.83 -4.96
CA SER A 371 17.69 31.64 -4.38
C SER A 371 18.70 30.71 -3.71
N LEU A 372 19.98 30.76 -4.11
CA LEU A 372 21.06 30.01 -3.46
C LEU A 372 21.33 30.51 -2.02
N TYR A 373 21.05 31.78 -1.74
CA TYR A 373 21.28 32.43 -0.44
C TYR A 373 20.08 32.33 0.52
N LEU A 374 18.93 31.88 0.03
CA LEU A 374 17.68 31.73 0.79
C LEU A 374 17.43 30.29 1.25
N VAL A 375 18.48 29.46 1.38
CA VAL A 375 18.36 28.12 1.97
C VAL A 375 18.79 28.18 3.45
N PRO A 376 17.91 28.62 4.38
CA PRO A 376 18.27 28.93 5.77
C PRO A 376 18.72 27.73 6.61
N ASP A 377 18.54 26.50 6.12
CA ASP A 377 18.70 25.27 6.90
C ASP A 377 19.93 24.42 6.52
N ILE A 378 20.79 24.89 5.60
CA ILE A 378 22.05 24.18 5.32
C ILE A 378 23.07 24.63 6.36
N VAL A 379 23.10 23.95 7.49
CA VAL A 379 24.24 24.01 8.41
C VAL A 379 25.43 23.38 7.68
N ASP A 380 26.56 24.09 7.66
CA ASP A 380 27.86 23.58 7.18
C ASP A 380 28.29 22.41 8.09
N GLN A 381 27.83 21.21 7.74
CA GLN A 381 28.26 19.97 8.35
C GLN A 381 29.29 19.32 7.42
N PRO A 382 30.33 18.67 7.97
CA PRO A 382 31.28 17.92 7.16
C PRO A 382 30.54 16.92 6.26
N GLN A 383 30.97 16.81 5.00
CA GLN A 383 30.38 15.90 4.02
C GLN A 383 30.30 14.49 4.63
N GLY A 384 29.09 13.97 4.81
CA GLY A 384 28.88 12.69 5.49
C GLY A 384 29.64 11.55 4.79
N ASN A 385 29.55 11.51 3.46
CA ASN A 385 30.34 10.60 2.62
C ASN A 385 31.20 11.43 1.64
N PRO A 386 32.53 11.48 1.80
CA PRO A 386 33.42 12.27 0.94
C PRO A 386 33.50 11.75 -0.51
N ASN A 387 32.96 10.54 -0.78
CA ASN A 387 32.90 9.96 -2.12
C ASN A 387 31.51 10.13 -2.79
N ASP A 388 30.60 10.90 -2.21
CA ASP A 388 29.27 11.14 -2.77
C ASP A 388 29.30 12.29 -3.79
N PRO A 389 29.18 12.01 -5.10
CA PRO A 389 29.32 13.02 -6.14
C PRO A 389 28.17 14.05 -6.13
N PHE A 390 27.01 13.70 -5.58
CA PHE A 390 25.83 14.56 -5.62
C PHE A 390 25.85 15.62 -4.52
N LEU A 391 26.53 15.35 -3.40
CA LEU A 391 26.61 16.31 -2.29
C LEU A 391 27.38 17.58 -2.66
N ALA A 392 28.24 17.54 -3.69
CA ALA A 392 28.91 18.74 -4.21
C ALA A 392 27.92 19.80 -4.71
N ASN A 393 26.79 19.37 -5.28
CA ASN A 393 25.76 20.26 -5.84
C ASN A 393 24.52 20.37 -4.94
N LYS A 394 24.62 20.02 -3.66
CA LYS A 394 23.49 19.98 -2.71
C LYS A 394 22.65 21.25 -2.72
N VAL A 395 23.28 22.43 -2.66
CA VAL A 395 22.58 23.72 -2.61
C VAL A 395 21.74 23.94 -3.89
N VAL A 396 22.28 23.54 -5.03
CA VAL A 396 21.61 23.63 -6.33
C VAL A 396 20.41 22.69 -6.37
N TYR A 397 20.57 21.41 -6.03
CA TYR A 397 19.47 20.44 -6.04
C TYR A 397 18.33 20.86 -5.10
N VAL A 398 18.64 21.35 -3.90
CA VAL A 398 17.63 21.87 -2.97
C VAL A 398 16.89 23.08 -3.54
N SER A 399 17.62 23.98 -4.20
CA SER A 399 17.01 25.18 -4.83
C SER A 399 16.10 24.80 -6.00
N LEU A 400 16.56 23.92 -6.90
CA LEU A 400 15.77 23.38 -8.01
C LEU A 400 14.49 22.71 -7.51
N SER A 401 14.57 21.95 -6.41
CA SER A 401 13.40 21.35 -5.77
C SER A 401 12.34 22.39 -5.40
N GLY A 402 12.76 23.54 -4.84
CA GLY A 402 11.89 24.66 -4.53
C GLY A 402 11.14 25.21 -5.75
N PHE A 403 11.85 25.38 -6.88
CA PHE A 403 11.23 25.79 -8.15
C PHE A 403 10.23 24.75 -8.68
N ALA A 404 10.59 23.46 -8.66
CA ALA A 404 9.70 22.38 -9.08
C ALA A 404 8.44 22.29 -8.21
N LEU A 405 8.55 22.42 -6.88
CA LEU A 405 7.40 22.45 -5.97
C LEU A 405 6.47 23.63 -6.26
N LYS A 406 7.05 24.84 -6.44
CA LYS A 406 6.28 26.03 -6.78
C LYS A 406 5.54 25.86 -8.12
N ALA A 407 6.22 25.31 -9.12
CA ALA A 407 5.64 25.04 -10.42
C ALA A 407 4.52 23.99 -10.34
N ALA A 408 4.72 22.89 -9.62
CA ALA A 408 3.71 21.84 -9.42
C ALA A 408 2.41 22.39 -8.76
N ARG A 409 2.52 23.40 -7.90
CA ARG A 409 1.38 24.04 -7.23
C ARG A 409 0.71 25.16 -8.06
N SER A 410 1.30 25.56 -9.19
CA SER A 410 0.85 26.73 -9.97
C SER A 410 -0.58 26.60 -10.48
N PHE A 411 -1.01 25.39 -10.88
CA PHE A 411 -2.39 25.17 -11.33
C PHE A 411 -3.40 25.36 -10.20
N TYR A 412 -3.14 24.79 -9.02
CA TYR A 412 -3.99 24.91 -7.83
C TYR A 412 -4.08 26.35 -7.32
N ALA A 413 -2.98 27.10 -7.40
CA ALA A 413 -2.93 28.51 -7.00
C ALA A 413 -3.59 29.48 -8.00
N GLY A 414 -3.81 29.05 -9.25
CA GLY A 414 -4.35 29.88 -10.32
C GLY A 414 -5.64 29.31 -10.90
N ALA A 415 -5.53 28.58 -12.01
CA ALA A 415 -6.66 28.18 -12.84
C ALA A 415 -7.60 27.14 -12.21
N PHE A 416 -7.20 26.45 -11.15
CA PHE A 416 -8.01 25.40 -10.52
C PHE A 416 -9.35 25.93 -10.00
N TRP A 417 -9.32 27.05 -9.24
CA TRP A 417 -10.55 27.64 -8.69
C TRP A 417 -11.51 28.10 -9.79
N GLU A 418 -10.99 28.82 -10.78
CA GLU A 418 -11.75 29.27 -11.95
C GLU A 418 -12.40 28.09 -12.70
N THR A 419 -11.67 26.99 -12.85
CA THR A 419 -12.18 25.79 -13.53
C THR A 419 -13.30 25.13 -12.71
N ILE A 420 -13.15 25.02 -11.38
CA ILE A 420 -14.20 24.47 -10.51
C ILE A 420 -15.47 25.33 -10.53
N THR A 421 -15.35 26.66 -10.60
CA THR A 421 -16.53 27.53 -10.60
C THR A 421 -17.21 27.64 -11.97
N THR A 422 -16.44 27.54 -13.06
CA THR A 422 -16.94 27.81 -14.43
C THR A 422 -17.26 26.53 -15.19
N SER A 423 -16.47 25.47 -15.02
CA SER A 423 -16.61 24.20 -15.73
C SER A 423 -16.19 23.00 -14.85
N PRO A 424 -16.90 22.79 -13.72
CA PRO A 424 -16.57 21.76 -12.73
C PRO A 424 -16.58 20.34 -13.30
N ASP A 425 -17.34 20.07 -14.36
CA ASP A 425 -17.44 18.78 -15.03
C ASP A 425 -16.14 18.30 -15.69
N LEU A 426 -15.23 19.22 -15.99
CA LEU A 426 -13.89 18.89 -16.50
C LEU A 426 -12.99 18.29 -15.40
N LEU A 427 -13.17 18.71 -14.15
CA LEU A 427 -12.33 18.33 -13.02
C LEU A 427 -12.99 17.28 -12.13
N ILE A 428 -14.26 17.42 -11.82
CA ILE A 428 -14.98 16.58 -10.87
C ILE A 428 -15.73 15.48 -11.64
N GLN A 429 -15.69 14.28 -11.09
CA GLN A 429 -16.41 13.10 -11.54
C GLN A 429 -17.52 12.78 -10.54
N PRO A 430 -18.78 13.20 -10.80
CA PRO A 430 -19.90 12.81 -9.95
C PRO A 430 -20.04 11.28 -9.88
N ASN A 431 -20.34 10.77 -8.69
CA ASN A 431 -20.48 9.34 -8.44
C ASN A 431 -21.79 9.05 -7.69
N ALA A 432 -22.78 8.49 -8.39
CA ALA A 432 -24.10 8.20 -7.83
C ALA A 432 -24.06 7.17 -6.69
N ASP A 433 -23.08 6.27 -6.67
CA ASP A 433 -22.93 5.29 -5.59
C ASP A 433 -22.56 5.98 -4.27
N ILE A 434 -21.81 7.10 -4.30
CA ILE A 434 -21.51 7.87 -3.09
C ILE A 434 -22.79 8.46 -2.50
N ILE A 435 -23.65 9.03 -3.35
CA ILE A 435 -24.96 9.57 -2.93
C ILE A 435 -25.82 8.45 -2.32
N THR A 436 -25.88 7.31 -3.00
CA THR A 436 -26.61 6.12 -2.54
C THR A 436 -26.12 5.66 -1.16
N LEU A 437 -24.80 5.65 -0.94
CA LEU A 437 -24.24 5.30 0.37
C LEU A 437 -24.61 6.33 1.44
N LEU A 438 -24.50 7.63 1.15
CA LEU A 438 -24.84 8.68 2.12
C LEU A 438 -26.32 8.60 2.53
N GLU A 439 -27.22 8.34 1.57
CA GLU A 439 -28.64 8.09 1.81
C GLU A 439 -28.86 6.84 2.66
N LEU A 440 -28.21 5.72 2.31
CA LEU A 440 -28.28 4.47 3.08
C LEU A 440 -27.83 4.68 4.53
N LEU A 441 -26.67 5.32 4.72
CA LEU A 441 -26.12 5.59 6.05
C LEU A 441 -27.03 6.51 6.85
N LYS A 442 -27.52 7.60 6.25
CA LYS A 442 -28.29 8.61 6.97
C LYS A 442 -29.74 8.22 7.20
N THR A 443 -30.43 7.74 6.17
CA THR A 443 -31.89 7.53 6.18
C THR A 443 -32.22 6.13 6.67
N ASN A 444 -31.58 5.09 6.13
CA ASN A 444 -31.95 3.71 6.41
C ASN A 444 -31.31 3.22 7.70
N LEU A 445 -30.03 3.52 7.89
CA LEU A 445 -29.24 3.08 9.06
C LEU A 445 -29.20 4.12 10.18
N GLY A 446 -29.66 5.34 9.88
CA GLY A 446 -29.73 6.42 10.83
C GLY A 446 -28.37 6.85 11.38
N LYS A 447 -27.24 6.67 10.71
CA LYS A 447 -25.91 6.99 11.26
C LYS A 447 -25.67 8.49 11.39
N GLN A 448 -24.82 8.87 12.35
CA GLN A 448 -24.39 10.26 12.49
C GLN A 448 -23.17 10.49 11.60
N LEU A 449 -23.25 11.48 10.71
CA LEU A 449 -22.23 11.71 9.69
C LEU A 449 -21.48 13.02 9.95
N PHE A 450 -20.17 13.06 9.70
CA PHE A 450 -19.40 14.29 9.77
C PHE A 450 -18.41 14.47 8.62
N ILE A 451 -18.04 15.73 8.36
CA ILE A 451 -16.93 16.07 7.47
C ILE A 451 -15.78 16.64 8.30
N LEU A 452 -14.55 16.23 7.97
CA LEU A 452 -13.32 16.81 8.49
C LEU A 452 -12.38 17.06 7.31
N THR A 453 -12.22 18.32 6.91
CA THR A 453 -11.41 18.68 5.74
C THR A 453 -10.48 19.84 6.01
N ASN A 454 -9.33 19.87 5.31
CA ASN A 454 -8.43 21.02 5.29
C ASN A 454 -8.94 22.15 4.39
N GLY A 455 -9.84 21.85 3.45
CA GLY A 455 -10.43 22.85 2.56
C GLY A 455 -11.21 23.92 3.33
N SER A 456 -11.28 25.12 2.76
CA SER A 456 -12.14 26.18 3.28
C SER A 456 -13.62 25.83 3.10
N TRP A 457 -14.51 26.46 3.87
CA TRP A 457 -15.96 26.31 3.66
C TRP A 457 -16.39 26.62 2.23
N THR A 458 -15.88 27.72 1.66
CA THR A 458 -16.20 28.12 0.29
C THR A 458 -15.81 27.03 -0.72
N HIS A 459 -14.62 26.46 -0.58
CA HIS A 459 -14.18 25.36 -1.44
C HIS A 459 -15.04 24.13 -1.25
N CYS A 460 -15.14 23.63 -0.01
CA CYS A 460 -15.91 22.45 0.36
C CYS A 460 -17.36 22.53 -0.14
N ASN A 461 -18.05 23.64 0.13
CA ASN A 461 -19.43 23.82 -0.29
C ASN A 461 -19.58 23.81 -1.82
N THR A 462 -18.69 24.50 -2.56
CA THR A 462 -18.75 24.52 -4.04
C THR A 462 -18.56 23.12 -4.63
N VAL A 463 -17.53 22.38 -4.21
CA VAL A 463 -17.25 21.05 -4.76
C VAL A 463 -18.31 20.02 -4.36
N MET A 464 -18.82 20.09 -3.14
CA MET A 464 -19.87 19.19 -2.64
C MET A 464 -21.22 19.43 -3.31
N GLN A 465 -21.58 20.70 -3.58
CA GLN A 465 -22.81 21.03 -4.31
C GLN A 465 -22.81 20.43 -5.72
N PHE A 466 -21.65 20.36 -6.37
CA PHE A 466 -21.52 19.74 -7.68
C PHE A 466 -21.46 18.20 -7.60
N ALA A 467 -20.66 17.65 -6.69
CA ALA A 467 -20.42 16.20 -6.62
C ALA A 467 -21.59 15.40 -6.02
N VAL A 468 -22.22 15.94 -4.97
CA VAL A 468 -23.29 15.26 -4.19
C VAL A 468 -24.65 15.92 -4.43
N GLY A 469 -24.68 17.23 -4.63
CA GLY A 469 -25.90 18.00 -4.91
C GLY A 469 -26.12 19.16 -3.95
N ARG A 470 -27.04 20.08 -4.30
CA ARG A 470 -27.28 21.34 -3.55
C ARG A 470 -27.64 21.14 -2.08
N ASN A 471 -28.29 20.03 -1.76
CA ASN A 471 -28.78 19.71 -0.42
C ASN A 471 -27.83 18.78 0.37
N TRP A 472 -26.56 18.67 -0.04
CA TRP A 472 -25.59 17.75 0.57
C TRP A 472 -25.46 17.93 2.10
N MET A 473 -25.64 19.15 2.61
CA MET A 473 -25.62 19.47 4.04
C MET A 473 -26.62 18.65 4.86
N ASN A 474 -27.72 18.18 4.26
CA ASN A 474 -28.75 17.41 4.96
C ASN A 474 -28.24 16.02 5.42
N TYR A 475 -27.19 15.50 4.79
CA TYR A 475 -26.59 14.23 5.18
C TYR A 475 -25.77 14.36 6.46
N PHE A 476 -25.11 15.51 6.69
CA PHE A 476 -24.10 15.65 7.73
C PHE A 476 -24.62 16.31 9.01
N ASP A 477 -24.22 15.75 10.15
CA ASP A 477 -24.53 16.26 11.48
C ASP A 477 -23.44 17.21 12.02
N LEU A 478 -22.27 17.25 11.38
CA LEU A 478 -21.17 18.13 11.73
C LEU A 478 -20.28 18.36 10.50
N VAL A 479 -19.87 19.60 10.25
CA VAL A 479 -18.90 19.92 9.20
C VAL A 479 -17.75 20.72 9.82
N VAL A 480 -16.54 20.20 9.73
CA VAL A 480 -15.31 20.85 10.17
C VAL A 480 -14.43 21.12 8.95
N THR A 481 -14.14 22.39 8.72
CA THR A 481 -13.34 22.92 7.62
C THR A 481 -12.02 23.47 8.14
N GLU A 482 -11.04 23.74 7.28
CA GLU A 482 -9.74 24.30 7.68
C GLU A 482 -9.14 23.59 8.91
N ALA A 483 -9.31 22.26 8.99
CA ALA A 483 -8.99 21.48 10.18
C ALA A 483 -7.50 21.48 10.51
N ASN A 484 -6.65 21.68 9.50
CA ASN A 484 -5.20 21.53 9.58
C ASN A 484 -4.82 20.16 10.17
N LYS A 485 -5.21 19.09 9.45
CA LYS A 485 -5.07 17.68 9.87
C LYS A 485 -3.64 17.29 10.27
N GLU A 486 -2.61 18.02 9.82
CA GLU A 486 -1.22 17.83 10.25
C GLU A 486 -1.03 17.99 11.76
N VAL A 487 -1.76 18.91 12.39
CA VAL A 487 -1.72 19.16 13.83
C VAL A 487 -3.04 18.86 14.53
N PHE A 488 -4.14 18.66 13.80
CA PHE A 488 -5.47 18.42 14.37
C PHE A 488 -5.52 17.23 15.35
N PHE A 489 -4.81 16.15 14.99
CA PHE A 489 -4.73 14.92 15.77
C PHE A 489 -3.64 14.93 16.84
N ASP A 490 -2.78 15.95 16.85
CA ASP A 490 -1.73 16.07 17.85
C ASP A 490 -2.35 16.25 19.25
N GLN A 491 -1.89 15.44 20.20
CA GLN A 491 -2.30 15.52 21.59
C GLN A 491 -2.00 16.89 22.24
N PHE A 492 -0.99 17.61 21.73
CA PHE A 492 -0.57 18.92 22.22
C PHE A 492 -1.29 20.09 21.53
N ASN A 493 -2.14 19.83 20.52
CA ASN A 493 -2.89 20.88 19.87
C ASN A 493 -4.08 21.34 20.73
N ASP A 494 -4.08 22.63 21.07
CA ASP A 494 -5.12 23.31 21.86
C ASP A 494 -5.88 24.37 21.05
N ALA A 495 -5.80 24.32 19.72
CA ALA A 495 -6.52 25.25 18.84
C ALA A 495 -8.04 25.16 19.07
N PHE A 496 -8.69 26.32 19.24
CA PHE A 496 -10.14 26.39 19.42
C PHE A 496 -10.89 26.22 18.10
N PHE A 497 -12.10 25.68 18.17
CA PHE A 497 -13.03 25.67 17.04
C PHE A 497 -13.59 27.06 16.79
N SER A 498 -13.86 27.36 15.52
CA SER A 498 -14.51 28.60 15.09
C SER A 498 -15.83 28.28 14.40
N GLU A 499 -16.97 28.71 14.93
CA GLU A 499 -18.28 28.56 14.26
C GLU A 499 -18.38 29.55 13.09
N LEU A 500 -18.87 29.07 11.95
CA LEU A 500 -19.13 29.89 10.78
C LEU A 500 -20.61 30.30 10.75
N ASN A 501 -20.86 31.59 10.57
CA ASN A 501 -22.21 32.07 10.30
C ASN A 501 -22.45 32.15 8.78
N VAL A 502 -23.23 31.18 8.26
CA VAL A 502 -23.49 31.03 6.81
C VAL A 502 -24.65 31.89 6.33
N GLU A 503 -25.51 32.38 7.23
CA GLU A 503 -26.67 33.23 6.85
C GLU A 503 -26.22 34.56 6.24
N GLY A 504 -25.03 35.07 6.60
CA GLY A 504 -24.45 36.26 5.98
C GLY A 504 -23.88 36.04 4.58
N VAL A 505 -23.62 34.79 4.17
CA VAL A 505 -22.99 34.44 2.88
C VAL A 505 -24.04 34.17 1.79
N ALA A 506 -25.26 33.79 2.18
CA ALA A 506 -26.38 33.56 1.27
C ALA A 506 -26.96 34.84 0.65
N ASN A 507 -26.71 36.02 1.26
CA ASN A 507 -27.27 37.30 0.86
C ASN A 507 -26.41 38.10 -0.14
N GLY A 508 -25.60 37.44 -0.97
CA GLY A 508 -24.97 38.05 -2.16
C GLY A 508 -23.91 39.14 -1.92
N GLU A 509 -23.70 39.61 -0.70
CA GLU A 509 -22.69 40.62 -0.38
C GLU A 509 -21.35 39.96 -0.04
N SER A 510 -20.66 39.49 -1.07
CA SER A 510 -19.20 39.49 -1.28
C SER A 510 -18.76 38.26 -2.07
N VAL A 511 -18.59 38.47 -3.38
CA VAL A 511 -17.75 37.63 -4.24
C VAL A 511 -16.34 37.63 -3.63
N GLY A 512 -16.00 36.57 -2.87
CA GLY A 512 -14.69 36.39 -2.23
C GLY A 512 -14.59 36.70 -0.73
N GLY A 513 -15.70 37.02 -0.03
CA GLY A 513 -15.67 37.27 1.41
C GLY A 513 -15.52 36.00 2.25
N ARG A 514 -14.54 35.97 3.17
CA ARG A 514 -14.42 34.90 4.18
C ARG A 514 -15.65 34.95 5.10
N ALA A 515 -16.33 33.82 5.29
CA ALA A 515 -17.44 33.73 6.25
C ALA A 515 -16.96 34.19 7.65
N PRO A 516 -17.74 35.02 8.37
CA PRO A 516 -17.36 35.48 9.70
C PRO A 516 -17.26 34.27 10.65
N LYS A 517 -16.13 34.21 11.37
CA LYS A 517 -15.76 33.12 12.27
C LYS A 517 -15.82 33.58 13.72
N LYS A 518 -16.54 32.85 14.56
CA LYS A 518 -16.60 33.09 16.01
C LYS A 518 -15.98 31.94 16.76
N VAL A 519 -14.96 32.20 17.58
CA VAL A 519 -14.34 31.17 18.42
C VAL A 519 -15.35 30.63 19.43
N VAL A 520 -15.44 29.30 19.54
CA VAL A 520 -16.37 28.60 20.43
C VAL A 520 -15.63 27.56 21.28
N LYS A 521 -16.23 27.24 22.44
CA LYS A 521 -15.73 26.21 23.36
C LYS A 521 -16.53 24.90 23.27
N THR A 522 -17.76 24.97 22.76
CA THR A 522 -18.69 23.83 22.68
C THR A 522 -19.16 23.66 21.24
N LEU A 523 -19.30 22.40 20.82
CA LEU A 523 -19.77 22.03 19.50
C LEU A 523 -21.24 21.61 19.57
N HIS A 524 -21.99 21.95 18.53
CA HIS A 524 -23.40 21.61 18.40
C HIS A 524 -23.65 20.90 17.06
N ARG A 525 -24.65 20.01 17.04
CA ARG A 525 -25.05 19.30 15.82
C ARG A 525 -25.61 20.27 14.79
N ARG A 526 -25.42 19.92 13.52
CA ARG A 526 -25.85 20.66 12.32
C ARG A 526 -25.26 22.07 12.22
N LYS A 527 -24.06 22.24 12.75
CA LYS A 527 -23.27 23.47 12.64
C LYS A 527 -22.00 23.23 11.86
N ILE A 528 -21.44 24.33 11.37
CA ILE A 528 -20.23 24.36 10.56
C ILE A 528 -19.15 25.05 11.38
N TYR A 529 -18.00 24.39 11.47
CA TYR A 529 -16.85 24.89 12.20
C TYR A 529 -15.62 24.94 11.30
N ALA A 530 -14.65 25.75 11.72
CA ALA A 530 -13.29 25.76 11.21
C ALA A 530 -12.28 25.50 12.33
N HIS A 531 -11.10 24.98 11.95
CA HIS A 531 -9.99 24.70 12.85
C HIS A 531 -10.34 23.62 13.91
N GLY A 532 -9.75 23.72 15.10
CA GLY A 532 -10.04 22.86 16.23
C GLY A 532 -8.97 21.81 16.50
N ASN A 533 -9.36 20.81 17.29
CA ASN A 533 -8.51 19.71 17.72
C ASN A 533 -9.33 18.44 17.97
N VAL A 534 -8.66 17.28 17.90
CA VAL A 534 -9.31 15.98 18.10
C VAL A 534 -9.89 15.79 19.50
N LYS A 535 -9.28 16.39 20.54
CA LYS A 535 -9.73 16.25 21.94
C LYS A 535 -11.16 16.75 22.11
N THR A 536 -11.42 17.97 21.67
CA THR A 536 -12.75 18.60 21.73
C THR A 536 -13.75 17.89 20.82
N LEU A 537 -13.30 17.41 19.65
CA LEU A 537 -14.13 16.62 18.73
C LEU A 537 -14.59 15.31 19.38
N MET A 538 -13.70 14.60 20.07
CA MET A 538 -14.01 13.36 20.79
C MET A 538 -14.95 13.60 21.98
N THR A 539 -14.80 14.72 22.70
CA THR A 539 -15.76 15.12 23.74
C THR A 539 -17.15 15.29 23.13
N PHE A 540 -17.26 16.01 22.00
CA PHE A 540 -18.53 16.18 21.29
C PHE A 540 -19.16 14.85 20.85
N PHE A 541 -18.36 13.91 20.31
CA PHE A 541 -18.87 12.60 19.92
C PHE A 541 -19.38 11.78 21.12
N SER A 542 -18.70 11.87 22.26
CA SER A 542 -19.08 11.18 23.49
C SER A 542 -20.38 11.74 24.07
N GLU A 543 -20.55 13.06 24.08
CA GLU A 543 -21.78 13.73 24.53
C GLU A 543 -22.98 13.45 23.61
N ASN A 544 -22.72 13.19 22.33
CA ASN A 544 -23.73 12.92 21.31
C ASN A 544 -23.80 11.44 20.91
N ALA A 545 -23.25 10.55 21.73
CA ALA A 545 -23.35 9.11 21.55
C ALA A 545 -24.80 8.66 21.76
N ARG A 546 -25.26 7.69 20.96
CA ARG A 546 -26.60 7.13 21.13
C ARG A 546 -26.65 6.27 22.38
N ARG A 547 -27.78 6.31 23.10
CA ARG A 547 -28.04 5.33 24.17
C ARG A 547 -28.08 3.92 23.55
N PRO A 548 -27.40 2.93 24.15
CA PRO A 548 -27.37 1.56 23.62
C PRO A 548 -28.81 1.03 23.52
N THR A 549 -29.21 0.63 22.32
CA THR A 549 -30.55 0.06 22.04
C THR A 549 -30.59 -1.46 22.27
N SER A 550 -29.45 -2.07 22.60
CA SER A 550 -29.32 -3.52 22.83
C SER A 550 -28.71 -3.78 24.21
N THR A 551 -29.39 -4.57 25.03
CA THR A 551 -28.98 -5.03 26.35
C THR A 551 -27.83 -6.07 26.34
N HIS A 552 -27.26 -6.40 25.17
CA HIS A 552 -26.30 -7.50 25.03
C HIS A 552 -25.02 -7.20 24.23
N LEU A 553 -24.63 -5.94 24.06
CA LEU A 553 -23.33 -5.59 23.44
C LEU A 553 -22.50 -4.76 24.42
N THR A 554 -21.23 -5.11 24.54
CA THR A 554 -20.25 -4.45 25.41
C THR A 554 -20.15 -2.95 25.08
N VAL A 555 -20.14 -2.11 26.12
CA VAL A 555 -20.14 -0.63 26.06
C VAL A 555 -19.07 -0.05 25.11
N GLU A 556 -17.97 -0.77 24.88
CA GLU A 556 -16.87 -0.36 23.98
C GLU A 556 -17.23 -0.41 22.48
N LYS A 557 -18.21 -1.22 22.06
CA LYS A 557 -18.62 -1.32 20.65
C LYS A 557 -19.48 -0.13 20.19
N ASP A 558 -20.13 0.59 21.10
CA ASP A 558 -21.09 1.65 20.76
C ASP A 558 -20.45 3.04 20.62
N GLN A 559 -19.12 3.15 20.78
CA GLN A 559 -18.36 4.41 20.69
C GLN A 559 -17.34 4.45 19.55
N ARG A 560 -17.24 3.41 18.71
CA ARG A 560 -16.29 3.43 17.58
C ARG A 560 -16.72 4.41 16.51
N ILE A 561 -15.72 5.00 15.88
CA ILE A 561 -15.87 5.96 14.80
C ILE A 561 -15.25 5.36 13.55
N CYS A 562 -15.90 5.48 12.41
CA CYS A 562 -15.30 5.14 11.13
C CYS A 562 -14.89 6.43 10.40
N TYR A 563 -13.67 6.53 9.88
CA TYR A 563 -13.22 7.71 9.14
C TYR A 563 -12.61 7.35 7.79
N PHE A 564 -13.09 8.03 6.74
CA PHE A 564 -12.66 7.83 5.35
C PHE A 564 -11.78 8.99 4.90
N GLY A 565 -10.63 8.70 4.28
CA GLY A 565 -9.77 9.73 3.70
C GLY A 565 -8.71 9.17 2.76
N ASP A 566 -8.15 10.01 1.89
CA ASP A 566 -7.20 9.60 0.85
C ASP A 566 -5.73 9.89 1.22
N HIS A 567 -5.50 10.85 2.12
CA HIS A 567 -4.14 11.27 2.46
C HIS A 567 -3.52 10.30 3.47
N LEU A 568 -2.49 9.55 3.05
CA LEU A 568 -1.83 8.55 3.91
C LEU A 568 -1.42 9.10 5.28
N MET A 569 -0.69 10.22 5.31
CA MET A 569 -0.27 10.80 6.60
C MET A 569 -1.46 11.37 7.40
N GLN A 570 -2.21 12.30 6.79
CA GLN A 570 -3.19 13.12 7.50
C GLN A 570 -4.49 12.41 7.85
N ASP A 571 -4.93 11.43 7.06
CA ASP A 571 -6.20 10.73 7.27
C ASP A 571 -6.05 9.31 7.82
N ILE A 572 -4.87 8.71 7.65
CA ILE A 572 -4.63 7.31 8.05
C ILE A 572 -3.61 7.21 9.17
N LEU A 573 -2.37 7.69 8.99
CA LEU A 573 -1.31 7.47 9.97
C LEU A 573 -1.45 8.34 11.23
N LEU A 574 -1.74 9.64 11.10
CA LEU A 574 -1.92 10.52 12.25
C LEU A 574 -3.14 10.09 13.09
N PRO A 575 -4.33 9.84 12.52
CA PRO A 575 -5.45 9.33 13.30
C PRO A 575 -5.15 7.97 13.94
N ALA A 576 -4.52 7.03 13.22
CA ALA A 576 -4.19 5.71 13.77
C ALA A 576 -3.24 5.78 14.98
N ARG A 577 -2.34 6.78 14.99
CA ARG A 577 -1.37 7.00 16.07
C ARG A 577 -2.01 7.64 17.30
N PHE A 578 -2.91 8.60 17.09
CA PHE A 578 -3.43 9.44 18.17
C PHE A 578 -4.85 9.09 18.61
N THR A 579 -5.53 8.17 17.91
CA THR A 579 -6.88 7.73 18.26
C THR A 579 -6.95 6.20 18.31
N THR A 580 -7.55 5.66 19.36
CA THR A 580 -7.74 4.20 19.55
C THR A 580 -9.14 3.72 19.17
N MET A 581 -10.08 4.67 19.05
CA MET A 581 -11.50 4.40 18.80
C MET A 581 -11.90 4.53 17.32
N TRP A 582 -10.98 4.95 16.45
CA TRP A 582 -11.24 5.17 15.04
C TRP A 582 -10.81 3.95 14.24
N ASP A 583 -11.75 3.37 13.50
CA ASP A 583 -11.43 2.46 12.40
C ASP A 583 -11.32 3.29 11.12
N LEU A 584 -10.20 3.16 10.42
CA LEU A 584 -9.84 4.04 9.30
C LEU A 584 -10.03 3.34 7.96
N VAL A 585 -10.54 4.08 6.97
CA VAL A 585 -10.72 3.60 5.60
C VAL A 585 -9.92 4.46 4.65
N ALA A 586 -8.87 3.89 4.07
CA ALA A 586 -8.04 4.55 3.07
C ALA A 586 -8.75 4.55 1.71
N ILE A 587 -8.93 5.74 1.12
CA ILE A 587 -9.41 5.87 -0.25
C ILE A 587 -8.21 6.04 -1.17
N VAL A 588 -7.98 5.05 -2.03
CA VAL A 588 -6.87 5.09 -2.99
C VAL A 588 -7.39 4.65 -4.36
N LYS A 589 -7.80 5.64 -5.17
CA LYS A 589 -8.44 5.44 -6.48
C LYS A 589 -7.61 4.55 -7.42
N GLU A 590 -6.30 4.68 -7.35
CA GLU A 590 -5.34 3.98 -8.20
C GLU A 590 -5.34 2.45 -7.99
N ILE A 591 -5.86 1.92 -6.87
CA ILE A 591 -5.87 0.47 -6.63
C ILE A 591 -6.73 -0.31 -7.63
N GLN A 592 -7.67 0.37 -8.30
CA GLN A 592 -8.48 -0.21 -9.38
C GLN A 592 -7.65 -0.62 -10.61
N ASN A 593 -6.43 -0.07 -10.73
CA ASN A 593 -5.50 -0.38 -11.82
C ASN A 593 -4.52 -1.50 -11.45
N ILE A 594 -4.53 -1.99 -10.21
CA ILE A 594 -3.65 -3.10 -9.78
C ILE A 594 -3.99 -4.36 -10.57
N GLY A 595 -2.99 -4.93 -11.24
CA GLY A 595 -3.12 -6.17 -12.00
C GLY A 595 -3.60 -6.01 -13.44
N GLN A 596 -3.85 -4.79 -13.93
CA GLN A 596 -3.99 -4.56 -15.36
C GLN A 596 -2.60 -4.58 -16.00
N PRO A 597 -2.39 -5.36 -17.09
CA PRO A 597 -1.12 -5.31 -17.80
C PRO A 597 -0.84 -3.88 -18.22
N ALA A 598 0.40 -3.42 -18.02
CA ALA A 598 0.85 -2.18 -18.61
C ALA A 598 0.97 -2.44 -20.11
N GLU A 599 -0.14 -2.33 -20.86
CA GLU A 599 -0.24 -2.58 -22.31
C GLU A 599 0.67 -1.69 -23.19
N ALA A 600 1.67 -1.00 -22.62
CA ALA A 600 2.67 -0.24 -23.34
C ALA A 600 4.14 -0.57 -22.97
N GLU A 601 4.43 -1.28 -21.88
CA GLU A 601 5.81 -1.71 -21.56
C GLU A 601 6.14 -3.12 -22.07
N GLU A 602 5.12 -3.95 -22.32
CA GLU A 602 5.32 -5.37 -22.63
C GLU A 602 5.59 -5.70 -24.11
N ALA A 603 5.63 -4.71 -25.01
CA ALA A 603 5.86 -4.93 -26.45
C ALA A 603 7.28 -4.63 -26.95
N SER A 604 8.24 -4.23 -26.11
CA SER A 604 9.61 -4.01 -26.59
C SER A 604 10.67 -4.21 -25.51
N PRO A 605 11.46 -5.30 -25.56
CA PRO A 605 12.78 -5.26 -24.96
C PRO A 605 13.65 -4.33 -25.80
N CYS A 606 14.64 -3.71 -25.15
CA CYS A 606 15.85 -3.14 -25.74
C CYS A 606 15.83 -1.62 -26.03
N TRP A 607 16.82 -0.94 -25.44
CA TRP A 607 17.34 0.39 -25.72
C TRP A 607 17.39 0.80 -27.21
N LEU A 608 17.43 -0.18 -28.11
CA LEU A 608 17.44 0.02 -29.56
C LEU A 608 16.12 0.60 -30.09
N THR A 609 14.96 0.24 -29.52
CA THR A 609 13.65 0.73 -29.98
C THR A 609 13.45 2.21 -29.64
N ARG A 610 13.97 2.66 -28.49
CA ARG A 610 13.96 4.08 -28.06
C ARG A 610 14.93 4.95 -28.88
N TRP A 611 15.94 4.34 -29.50
CA TRP A 611 16.88 5.02 -30.41
C TRP A 611 16.35 5.09 -31.86
N ILE A 612 15.66 4.05 -32.33
CA ILE A 612 15.15 3.96 -33.72
C ILE A 612 13.79 4.66 -33.89
N TYR A 613 12.91 4.60 -32.90
CA TYR A 613 11.58 5.20 -32.96
C TYR A 613 11.47 6.39 -32.00
N ARG A 614 12.05 7.54 -32.40
CA ARG A 614 11.68 8.88 -31.89
C ARG A 614 10.31 9.32 -32.45
N GLY A 615 9.34 8.41 -32.49
CA GLY A 615 7.97 8.68 -32.92
C GLY A 615 7.10 8.98 -31.70
N ALA A 616 6.48 10.15 -31.69
CA ALA A 616 5.74 10.73 -30.58
C ALA A 616 4.50 9.93 -30.14
N GLU A 617 4.67 8.88 -29.33
CA GLU A 617 3.63 8.48 -28.37
C GLU A 617 3.95 9.13 -27.02
N THR A 618 3.38 10.32 -26.82
CA THR A 618 3.44 11.01 -25.52
C THR A 618 2.78 10.12 -24.47
N ALA A 619 3.59 9.57 -23.54
CA ALA A 619 3.09 8.82 -22.40
C ALA A 619 2.08 9.70 -21.64
N SER A 620 0.79 9.36 -21.76
CA SER A 620 -0.25 10.06 -21.01
C SER A 620 -0.04 9.83 -19.52
N PRO A 621 -0.40 10.77 -18.63
CA PRO A 621 -0.40 10.55 -17.18
C PRO A 621 -1.43 9.47 -16.84
N ASN A 622 -0.98 8.22 -16.89
CA ASN A 622 -1.79 7.03 -16.62
C ASN A 622 -1.35 6.47 -15.27
N LEU A 623 -2.28 6.41 -14.31
CA LEU A 623 -2.04 6.00 -12.91
C LEU A 623 -1.93 4.48 -12.75
N ARG A 624 -1.28 3.81 -13.71
CA ARG A 624 -1.07 2.35 -13.72
C ARG A 624 0.22 1.94 -12.99
N SER A 625 0.85 2.88 -12.29
CA SER A 625 2.12 2.66 -11.60
C SER A 625 1.93 1.73 -10.40
N SER A 626 2.95 0.91 -10.17
CA SER A 626 2.93 -0.09 -9.11
C SER A 626 3.44 0.54 -7.81
N PHE A 627 2.59 1.34 -7.17
CA PHE A 627 2.96 2.10 -5.97
C PHE A 627 2.60 1.39 -4.66
N PHE A 628 1.57 0.54 -4.64
CA PHE A 628 1.24 -0.29 -3.47
C PHE A 628 2.23 -1.43 -3.27
N PHE A 629 2.70 -1.97 -4.39
CA PHE A 629 3.86 -2.84 -4.48
C PHE A 629 4.92 -2.63 -5.57
N LEU A 630 6.20 -2.84 -5.29
CA LEU A 630 7.28 -2.43 -6.17
C LEU A 630 7.31 -3.29 -7.44
N GLY A 631 6.63 -2.84 -8.49
CA GLY A 631 6.35 -3.59 -9.73
C GLY A 631 5.09 -4.48 -9.62
N PRO A 632 4.51 -4.95 -10.75
CA PRO A 632 3.27 -5.76 -10.81
C PRO A 632 3.31 -7.04 -9.96
N SER A 633 4.50 -7.33 -9.45
CA SER A 633 5.06 -8.63 -9.27
C SER A 633 6.01 -8.59 -8.04
N GLY A 634 6.39 -7.42 -7.50
CA GLY A 634 7.27 -7.27 -6.33
C GLY A 634 6.60 -6.98 -4.98
N SER A 635 7.43 -6.61 -4.00
CA SER A 635 7.10 -6.55 -2.57
C SER A 635 6.16 -5.40 -2.26
N ALA A 636 5.50 -5.43 -1.11
CA ALA A 636 4.79 -4.25 -0.64
C ALA A 636 5.77 -3.08 -0.55
N SER A 637 5.38 -1.93 -1.10
CA SER A 637 6.13 -0.70 -0.89
C SER A 637 5.95 -0.24 0.55
N TYR A 638 6.79 0.70 0.98
CA TYR A 638 6.60 1.37 2.27
C TYR A 638 5.20 1.99 2.39
N PHE A 639 4.72 2.65 1.34
CA PHE A 639 3.36 3.21 1.28
C PHE A 639 2.31 2.12 1.50
N GLY A 640 2.41 1.02 0.73
CA GLY A 640 1.48 -0.09 0.82
C GLY A 640 1.45 -0.73 2.21
N LYS A 641 2.62 -0.97 2.81
CA LYS A 641 2.71 -1.49 4.18
C LYS A 641 2.09 -0.54 5.19
N LYS A 642 2.33 0.77 5.08
CA LYS A 642 1.79 1.77 6.00
C LYS A 642 0.26 1.84 5.93
N VAL A 643 -0.31 1.77 4.72
CA VAL A 643 -1.78 1.62 4.56
C VAL A 643 -2.24 0.32 5.23
N CYS A 644 -1.61 -0.82 4.92
CA CYS A 644 -2.01 -2.10 5.50
C CYS A 644 -1.88 -2.15 7.04
N ALA A 645 -0.89 -1.47 7.60
CA ALA A 645 -0.67 -1.47 9.05
C ALA A 645 -1.69 -0.60 9.82
N ALA A 646 -2.16 0.50 9.23
CA ALA A 646 -2.96 1.51 9.91
C ALA A 646 -4.44 1.52 9.50
N ALA A 647 -4.75 1.25 8.23
CA ALA A 647 -6.12 1.23 7.75
C ALA A 647 -6.81 -0.09 8.11
N THR A 648 -8.13 -0.02 8.35
CA THR A 648 -8.99 -1.21 8.46
C THR A 648 -9.41 -1.70 7.08
N LEU A 649 -9.70 -0.78 6.16
CA LEU A 649 -10.03 -1.04 4.77
C LEU A 649 -9.30 -0.10 3.82
N CYS A 650 -9.02 -0.56 2.61
CA CYS A 650 -8.55 0.28 1.51
C CYS A 650 -9.49 0.12 0.30
N LEU A 651 -10.09 1.22 -0.17
CA LEU A 651 -11.10 1.23 -1.23
C LEU A 651 -10.68 2.15 -2.37
N PRO A 652 -11.04 1.87 -3.63
CA PRO A 652 -10.81 2.82 -4.72
C PRO A 652 -11.77 4.02 -4.67
N SER A 653 -12.92 3.86 -4.01
CA SER A 653 -13.94 4.88 -3.85
C SER A 653 -14.86 4.51 -2.69
N VAL A 654 -15.36 5.54 -2.00
CA VAL A 654 -16.40 5.41 -0.96
C VAL A 654 -17.64 4.69 -1.51
N GLY A 655 -18.01 4.96 -2.77
CA GLY A 655 -19.20 4.40 -3.41
C GLY A 655 -19.21 2.87 -3.50
N LYS A 656 -18.05 2.20 -3.36
CA LYS A 656 -17.99 0.73 -3.39
C LYS A 656 -18.76 0.05 -2.25
N LEU A 657 -19.05 0.78 -1.17
CA LEU A 657 -19.84 0.27 -0.05
C LEU A 657 -21.36 0.44 -0.25
N ALA A 658 -21.82 1.16 -1.28
CA ALA A 658 -23.25 1.43 -1.49
C ALA A 658 -24.10 0.17 -1.64
N HIS A 659 -23.53 -0.84 -2.31
CA HIS A 659 -24.19 -2.12 -2.60
C HIS A 659 -23.69 -3.26 -1.70
N CYS A 660 -22.87 -2.95 -0.70
CA CYS A 660 -22.46 -3.96 0.26
C CYS A 660 -23.60 -4.21 1.23
N ASP A 661 -23.90 -5.49 1.47
CA ASP A 661 -24.69 -5.86 2.64
C ASP A 661 -24.04 -5.22 3.88
N SER A 662 -24.87 -4.95 4.87
CA SER A 662 -24.54 -4.34 6.16
C SER A 662 -23.21 -4.76 6.86
N VAL A 663 -22.57 -5.84 6.39
CA VAL A 663 -21.36 -6.47 6.91
C VAL A 663 -20.37 -6.78 5.79
N LEU A 664 -19.13 -6.33 5.93
CA LEU A 664 -18.00 -6.76 5.11
C LEU A 664 -17.10 -7.73 5.90
N LYS A 665 -16.84 -8.92 5.34
CA LYS A 665 -16.03 -9.97 5.99
C LYS A 665 -14.70 -10.21 5.30
N VAL A 666 -13.78 -10.85 6.04
CA VAL A 666 -12.42 -11.21 5.60
C VAL A 666 -12.34 -12.06 4.31
N GLY A 667 -13.41 -12.76 3.94
CA GLY A 667 -13.50 -13.53 2.69
C GLY A 667 -14.05 -12.77 1.49
N THR A 668 -14.44 -11.50 1.63
CA THR A 668 -15.05 -10.72 0.55
C THR A 668 -13.96 -10.17 -0.37
N ILE A 669 -14.04 -10.46 -1.67
CA ILE A 669 -13.04 -10.02 -2.65
C ILE A 669 -13.66 -8.99 -3.59
N LEU A 670 -12.85 -8.01 -3.99
CA LEU A 670 -13.18 -7.08 -5.05
C LEU A 670 -12.98 -7.75 -6.41
N GLN A 671 -14.06 -8.12 -7.11
CA GLN A 671 -14.02 -8.64 -8.48
C GLN A 671 -14.66 -7.61 -9.43
N GLY A 672 -13.91 -7.12 -10.42
CA GLY A 672 -14.41 -6.10 -11.35
C GLY A 672 -14.88 -4.81 -10.66
N GLY A 673 -14.28 -4.46 -9.51
CA GLY A 673 -14.70 -3.30 -8.74
C GLY A 673 -15.96 -3.51 -7.89
N ARG A 674 -16.46 -4.73 -7.70
CA ARG A 674 -17.56 -5.04 -6.78
C ARG A 674 -17.13 -6.03 -5.70
N TYR A 675 -17.61 -5.83 -4.48
CA TYR A 675 -17.42 -6.79 -3.39
C TYR A 675 -18.31 -8.00 -3.62
N VAL A 676 -17.69 -9.17 -3.76
CA VAL A 676 -18.40 -10.45 -3.92
C VAL A 676 -18.38 -11.19 -2.58
N PRO A 677 -19.53 -11.34 -1.91
CA PRO A 677 -19.64 -11.99 -0.59
C PRO A 677 -19.26 -13.49 -0.56
N ASN A 678 -19.14 -14.13 -1.73
CA ASN A 678 -19.31 -15.58 -1.87
C ASN A 678 -18.09 -16.39 -2.30
N SER A 679 -16.89 -15.82 -2.47
CA SER A 679 -15.77 -16.60 -3.04
C SER A 679 -15.18 -17.65 -2.08
N GLU A 680 -15.13 -17.39 -0.77
CA GLU A 680 -14.43 -18.27 0.19
C GLU A 680 -15.33 -18.91 1.24
N LEU A 681 -16.36 -18.21 1.72
CA LEU A 681 -17.28 -18.71 2.75
C LEU A 681 -18.23 -19.80 2.25
N GLY A 682 -18.56 -19.82 0.95
CA GLY A 682 -19.38 -20.86 0.33
C GLY A 682 -18.76 -22.26 0.40
N ALA A 683 -17.43 -22.35 0.60
CA ALA A 683 -16.72 -23.60 0.79
C ALA A 683 -16.84 -24.17 2.22
N ILE A 684 -17.23 -23.36 3.22
CA ILE A 684 -17.30 -23.77 4.62
C ILE A 684 -18.61 -24.53 4.87
N PRO A 685 -18.59 -25.81 5.31
CA PRO A 685 -19.82 -26.54 5.62
C PRO A 685 -20.63 -25.83 6.70
N LYS A 686 -21.96 -25.74 6.54
CA LYS A 686 -22.87 -25.11 7.54
C LYS A 686 -22.67 -25.66 8.96
N ARG A 687 -22.30 -26.94 9.09
CA ARG A 687 -21.95 -27.59 10.38
C ARG A 687 -20.70 -27.01 11.03
N VAL A 688 -19.68 -26.62 10.26
CA VAL A 688 -18.46 -25.98 10.78
C VAL A 688 -18.78 -24.57 11.28
N ILE A 689 -19.60 -23.82 10.53
CA ILE A 689 -20.08 -22.51 10.97
C ILE A 689 -20.86 -22.63 12.29
N ALA A 690 -21.73 -23.62 12.42
CA ALA A 690 -22.50 -23.86 13.64
C ALA A 690 -21.63 -24.27 14.84
N LYS A 691 -20.65 -25.17 14.62
CA LYS A 691 -19.72 -25.64 15.67
C LYS A 691 -18.81 -24.52 16.18
N VAL A 692 -18.38 -23.60 15.31
CA VAL A 692 -17.58 -22.43 15.71
C VAL A 692 -18.43 -21.39 16.43
N ARG A 693 -19.68 -21.16 16.02
CA ARG A 693 -20.62 -20.28 16.75
C ARG A 693 -20.95 -20.77 18.15
N SER A 694 -20.83 -22.07 18.42
CA SER A 694 -21.01 -22.65 19.76
C SER A 694 -19.75 -22.63 20.63
N ILE A 695 -18.59 -22.21 20.10
CA ILE A 695 -17.38 -22.04 20.90
C ILE A 695 -17.47 -20.69 21.59
N ASP A 696 -17.70 -20.70 22.90
CA ASP A 696 -17.71 -19.50 23.72
C ASP A 696 -16.30 -18.87 23.72
N PRO A 697 -16.12 -17.62 23.25
CA PRO A 697 -14.82 -16.96 23.22
C PRO A 697 -14.19 -16.79 24.61
N ASN A 698 -14.96 -16.95 25.70
CA ASN A 698 -14.46 -16.89 27.07
C ASN A 698 -13.96 -18.23 27.63
N SER A 699 -14.08 -19.34 26.88
CA SER A 699 -13.74 -20.68 27.38
C SER A 699 -12.24 -21.02 27.41
N SER A 700 -11.36 -20.18 26.84
CA SER A 700 -9.91 -20.46 26.74
C SER A 700 -9.04 -19.87 27.87
N ARG A 701 -9.64 -19.34 28.95
CA ARG A 701 -8.88 -18.82 30.12
C ARG A 701 -8.85 -19.72 31.35
N ALA A 702 -9.34 -20.95 31.27
CA ALA A 702 -9.22 -21.91 32.37
C ALA A 702 -8.30 -23.07 31.94
N GLY A 703 -7.04 -23.02 32.40
CA GLY A 703 -6.13 -24.17 32.40
C GLY A 703 -4.91 -24.05 31.49
N PHE A 704 -3.96 -23.20 31.87
CA PHE A 704 -2.51 -23.49 31.83
C PHE A 704 -1.83 -22.78 32.99
#